data_AF-A0A359LL51-F1
#
_entry.id   AF-A0A359LL51-F1
#
_cell.length_a   1.000
_cell.length_b   1.000
_cell.length_c   1.000
_cell.angle_alpha   90.00
_cell.angle_beta   90.00
_cell.angle_gamma   90.00
#
_symmetry.space_group_name_H-M   'P 1'
#
loop_
_entity.id
_entity.type
_entity.pdbx_description
1 polymer ?
#
loop_
_entity_poly.entity_id
_entity_poly.type
_entity_poly.pdbx_seq_one_letter_code
_entity_poly.pdbx_strand_id
1 'polypeptide(L)'
;MKSEFKQRNKNDKNLKQKIWIERIKENKEVFVVAGMVIFLSIIVYLSEVLDIPHYFFGFPRTTVNRGEALFLIILIILIGSTAIIIIKRIIGERRKYLDILRESEEKYHTLFDNMPGAYYRADIEGNILLINPHGAKLLGYNSPQEIIGKNLAKDLYYIPEDRKVFLEELKKRKGNIKDYEVTLKRRDDTPVTVSTSSHYYYDKEGNIAGVEGIFVDITDRKKSEKALQQSQQEFASLFHSSPEALVYLDEKGNILDLNPRFTELFGYTLEEVKGRNINDGMIHPPNKIEEGKDLDKIALSKGYFNYETIRKKKDGTLFPVSISGSNILIDGQLKGIIGTYIDITERKQNEKLQGVLYNISKAANSPMSLNQLYKTIHKELSAIIDTTNFYIALVDEKEDKIYFPYHQDEKDNDFPILKISSINTLTTWVIRTAQPLLVNKRQIDDMIAQGALTPWGTVTDNSIWLGVPLKVEDKVIGAMVVQSYTNPNLYTEKDIKLMEFVSSQVATAIERKRTEEKIKYLSFHDALTGLYNRAYFEEELKRLNNPRYYPLSLISIDVNGLKVINDTFGHNEGDKLLQHFAQLLTSVSRKGDIFARIGGDEFAILLPSTTSEEARSFCERIKRACEKDKIRPIYLRPNISLGYATQEGKYRDIETILKEADNRMYQNKLFSAKSKEKYLLDSFSAMLAERDPHTKDHSQKLQELALAFGKEIGLTEYQLDNLKLLALLYDIGKIGTPDSILFKNSALTSSEWEKMKDHTQIGYRMVKNIPEFAPIAREILYHHEHWDGTGYPAGLKGEEIPLLSRIISIVDAYDAMQSVRPYKGKLSKEKALEEIKRGAGTQFDPHLTEVFLKVVKT
;
A
#
# COMPACT_ATOMS: atom_id res chain seq x y z
N MET A 1 78.65 7.70 -41.91
CA MET A 1 78.29 8.51 -43.11
C MET A 1 79.40 9.41 -43.68
N LYS A 2 80.01 10.38 -42.98
CA LYS A 2 81.15 11.16 -43.55
C LYS A 2 82.51 10.43 -43.56
N SER A 3 82.68 9.35 -42.79
CA SER A 3 83.86 8.47 -42.79
C SER A 3 83.81 7.39 -43.88
N GLU A 4 82.62 6.88 -44.23
CA GLU A 4 82.41 5.87 -45.28
C GLU A 4 82.60 6.45 -46.69
N PHE A 5 82.34 7.75 -46.89
CA PHE A 5 82.53 8.42 -48.18
C PHE A 5 84.02 8.60 -48.54
N LYS A 6 84.91 8.78 -47.55
CA LYS A 6 86.36 8.85 -47.74
C LYS A 6 87.00 7.48 -48.03
N GLN A 7 86.38 6.40 -47.55
CA GLN A 7 86.86 5.03 -47.75
C GLN A 7 86.44 4.47 -49.13
N ARG A 8 85.25 4.84 -49.62
CA ARG A 8 84.81 4.56 -51.00
C ARG A 8 85.71 5.18 -52.08
N ASN A 9 86.11 6.46 -51.92
CA ASN A 9 86.98 7.13 -52.89
C ASN A 9 88.43 6.58 -52.94
N LYS A 10 88.91 5.96 -51.85
CA LYS A 10 90.24 5.30 -51.80
C LYS A 10 90.21 3.91 -52.44
N ASN A 11 89.10 3.18 -52.29
CA ASN A 11 88.88 1.90 -52.96
C ASN A 11 88.68 2.04 -54.48
N ASP A 12 88.07 3.14 -54.94
CA ASP A 12 87.83 3.39 -56.37
C ASP A 12 89.11 3.74 -57.15
N LYS A 13 90.07 4.43 -56.51
CA LYS A 13 91.42 4.65 -57.08
C LYS A 13 92.24 3.36 -57.20
N ASN A 14 92.18 2.50 -56.18
CA ASN A 14 92.85 1.20 -56.20
C ASN A 14 92.21 0.22 -57.21
N LEU A 15 90.89 0.29 -57.41
CA LEU A 15 90.18 -0.49 -58.41
C LEU A 15 90.56 -0.07 -59.85
N LYS A 16 90.66 1.23 -60.14
CA LYS A 16 91.12 1.73 -61.44
C LYS A 16 92.58 1.33 -61.74
N GLN A 17 93.45 1.31 -60.73
CA GLN A 17 94.84 0.89 -60.89
C GLN A 17 94.96 -0.64 -61.10
N LYS A 18 94.14 -1.44 -60.41
CA LYS A 18 94.02 -2.89 -60.64
C LYS A 18 93.49 -3.22 -62.05
N ILE A 19 92.47 -2.51 -62.51
CA ILE A 19 91.89 -2.65 -63.86
C ILE A 19 92.92 -2.25 -64.94
N TRP A 20 93.75 -1.25 -64.69
CA TRP A 20 94.81 -0.84 -65.63
C TRP A 20 95.95 -1.86 -65.72
N ILE A 21 96.33 -2.47 -64.59
CA ILE A 21 97.36 -3.54 -64.54
C ILE A 21 96.84 -4.85 -65.14
N GLU A 22 95.57 -5.21 -64.93
CA GLU A 22 94.95 -6.37 -65.60
C GLU A 22 94.83 -6.17 -67.12
N ARG A 23 94.52 -4.95 -67.59
CA ARG A 23 94.52 -4.61 -69.02
C ARG A 23 95.87 -4.78 -69.73
N ILE A 24 96.98 -4.58 -69.03
CA ILE A 24 98.34 -4.80 -69.58
C ILE A 24 98.70 -6.28 -69.58
N LYS A 25 98.26 -7.05 -68.56
CA LYS A 25 98.46 -8.51 -68.52
C LYS A 25 97.63 -9.25 -69.58
N GLU A 26 96.39 -8.80 -69.86
CA GLU A 26 95.51 -9.39 -70.88
C GLU A 26 96.01 -9.17 -72.34
N ASN A 27 96.94 -8.24 -72.58
CA ASN A 27 97.44 -7.93 -73.94
C ASN A 27 98.88 -8.40 -74.20
N LYS A 28 99.49 -9.17 -73.30
CA LYS A 28 100.88 -9.66 -73.45
C LYS A 28 101.10 -10.42 -74.75
N GLU A 29 100.15 -11.27 -75.14
CA GLU A 29 100.25 -12.07 -76.37
C GLU A 29 100.21 -11.21 -77.63
N VAL A 30 99.45 -10.10 -77.61
CA VAL A 30 99.34 -9.16 -78.73
C VAL A 30 100.65 -8.39 -78.96
N PHE A 31 101.37 -8.03 -77.89
CA PHE A 31 102.67 -7.36 -78.00
C PHE A 31 103.79 -8.29 -78.46
N VAL A 32 103.78 -9.58 -78.07
CA VAL A 32 104.76 -10.58 -78.50
C VAL A 32 104.64 -10.86 -80.00
N VAL A 33 103.41 -10.98 -80.51
CA VAL A 33 103.15 -11.20 -81.94
C VAL A 33 103.53 -9.96 -82.77
N ALA A 34 103.23 -8.74 -82.30
CA ALA A 34 103.64 -7.52 -82.98
C ALA A 34 105.17 -7.35 -83.04
N GLY A 35 105.88 -7.72 -81.96
CA GLY A 35 107.34 -7.71 -81.91
C GLY A 35 108.00 -8.70 -82.87
N MET A 36 107.47 -9.92 -82.98
CA MET A 36 107.96 -10.93 -83.94
C MET A 36 107.78 -10.50 -85.39
N VAL A 37 106.64 -9.87 -85.72
CA VAL A 37 106.37 -9.37 -87.08
C VAL A 37 107.35 -8.26 -87.47
N ILE A 38 107.61 -7.29 -86.58
CA ILE A 38 108.58 -6.22 -86.83
C ILE A 38 110.01 -6.78 -86.99
N PHE A 39 110.40 -7.75 -86.15
CA PHE A 39 111.73 -8.36 -86.19
C PHE A 39 111.97 -9.13 -87.50
N LEU A 40 110.99 -9.92 -87.95
CA LEU A 40 111.05 -10.61 -89.25
C LEU A 40 111.10 -9.62 -90.43
N SER A 41 110.32 -8.53 -90.39
CA SER A 41 110.35 -7.51 -91.43
C SER A 41 111.70 -6.77 -91.52
N ILE A 42 112.36 -6.51 -90.38
CA ILE A 42 113.69 -5.90 -90.34
C ILE A 42 114.77 -6.84 -90.90
N ILE A 43 114.67 -8.16 -90.63
CA ILE A 43 115.62 -9.16 -91.17
C ILE A 43 115.56 -9.19 -92.71
N VAL A 44 114.36 -9.19 -93.28
CA VAL A 44 114.20 -9.19 -94.75
C VAL A 44 114.74 -7.90 -95.37
N TYR A 45 114.47 -6.73 -94.76
CA TYR A 45 114.98 -5.45 -95.22
C TYR A 45 116.51 -5.33 -95.14
N LEU A 46 117.12 -5.79 -94.04
CA LEU A 46 118.58 -5.77 -93.86
C LEU A 46 119.31 -6.69 -94.84
N SER A 47 118.71 -7.82 -95.24
CA SER A 47 119.30 -8.69 -96.27
C SER A 47 119.36 -8.03 -97.66
N GLU A 48 118.45 -7.09 -97.94
CA GLU A 48 118.35 -6.38 -99.23
C GLU A 48 119.34 -5.20 -99.33
N VAL A 49 119.67 -4.55 -98.20
CA VAL A 49 120.54 -3.37 -98.20
C VAL A 49 122.02 -3.74 -98.15
N LEU A 50 122.39 -4.86 -97.52
CA LEU A 50 123.78 -5.19 -97.23
C LEU A 50 124.46 -6.15 -98.24
N ASP A 51 123.76 -6.59 -99.29
CA ASP A 51 124.30 -7.43 -100.38
C ASP A 51 125.13 -8.64 -99.87
N ILE A 52 124.69 -9.23 -98.76
CA ILE A 52 125.36 -10.37 -98.10
C ILE A 52 124.90 -11.67 -98.81
N PRO A 53 125.80 -12.53 -99.31
CA PRO A 53 125.41 -13.76 -100.00
C PRO A 53 124.60 -14.71 -99.11
N HIS A 54 123.43 -15.15 -99.60
CA HIS A 54 122.55 -16.11 -98.95
C HIS A 54 123.22 -17.49 -98.78
N TYR A 55 123.70 -17.78 -97.58
CA TYR A 55 124.00 -19.13 -97.11
C TYR A 55 123.18 -19.34 -95.84
N PHE A 56 121.94 -19.84 -95.90
CA PHE A 56 121.39 -20.62 -94.77
C PHE A 56 120.10 -21.42 -95.04
N PHE A 57 119.41 -21.30 -96.19
CA PHE A 57 118.20 -22.14 -96.43
C PHE A 57 118.00 -22.66 -97.87
N GLY A 58 119.05 -23.20 -98.50
CA GLY A 58 118.93 -24.38 -99.39
C GLY A 58 118.06 -24.33 -100.66
N PHE A 59 117.51 -23.19 -101.09
CA PHE A 59 116.78 -23.09 -102.37
C PHE A 59 117.75 -22.85 -103.55
N PRO A 60 117.61 -23.57 -104.69
CA PRO A 60 118.49 -23.41 -105.85
C PRO A 60 118.35 -22.02 -106.48
N ARG A 61 119.47 -21.48 -107.02
CA ARG A 61 119.61 -20.14 -107.64
C ARG A 61 118.51 -19.87 -108.68
N THR A 62 117.43 -19.22 -108.25
CA THR A 62 116.56 -18.40 -109.09
C THR A 62 116.45 -17.03 -108.42
N THR A 63 116.72 -15.98 -109.19
CA THR A 63 116.62 -14.58 -108.78
C THR A 63 115.18 -14.28 -108.35
N VAL A 64 114.92 -14.28 -107.04
CA VAL A 64 113.64 -13.80 -106.49
C VAL A 64 113.57 -12.31 -106.78
N ASN A 65 112.63 -11.93 -107.64
CA ASN A 65 112.48 -10.56 -108.10
C ASN A 65 111.87 -9.72 -106.97
N ARG A 66 112.20 -8.42 -106.88
CA ARG A 66 111.74 -7.49 -105.81
C ARG A 66 110.24 -7.57 -105.49
N GLY A 67 109.41 -7.93 -106.47
CA GLY A 67 107.97 -8.11 -106.28
C GLY A 67 107.58 -9.25 -105.34
N GLU A 68 108.32 -10.36 -105.33
CA GLU A 68 107.96 -11.57 -104.55
C GLU A 68 108.30 -11.41 -103.06
N ALA A 69 109.41 -10.74 -102.73
CA ALA A 69 109.76 -10.42 -101.34
C ALA A 69 108.79 -9.41 -100.71
N LEU A 70 108.37 -8.39 -101.47
CA LEU A 70 107.37 -7.42 -101.02
C LEU A 70 106.01 -8.08 -100.76
N PHE A 71 105.64 -9.07 -101.58
CA PHE A 71 104.39 -9.82 -101.42
C PHE A 71 104.37 -10.63 -100.12
N LEU A 72 105.49 -11.25 -99.74
CA LEU A 72 105.57 -12.02 -98.49
C LEU A 72 105.44 -11.13 -97.24
N ILE A 73 106.04 -9.94 -97.24
CA ILE A 73 105.91 -8.97 -96.13
C ILE A 73 104.47 -8.51 -95.99
N ILE A 74 103.80 -8.18 -97.10
CA ILE A 74 102.40 -7.78 -97.10
C ILE A 74 101.52 -8.92 -96.57
N LEU A 75 101.79 -10.17 -96.98
CA LEU A 75 101.04 -11.34 -96.55
C LEU A 75 101.15 -11.58 -95.03
N ILE A 76 102.35 -11.44 -94.44
CA ILE A 76 102.55 -11.60 -92.99
C ILE A 76 101.82 -10.49 -92.21
N ILE A 77 101.86 -9.24 -92.68
CA ILE A 77 101.12 -8.13 -92.06
C ILE A 77 99.61 -8.35 -92.17
N LEU A 78 99.11 -8.87 -93.30
CA LEU A 78 97.70 -9.15 -93.52
C LEU A 78 97.19 -10.29 -92.60
N ILE A 79 97.98 -11.36 -92.45
CA ILE A 79 97.63 -12.50 -91.58
C ILE A 79 97.71 -12.07 -90.09
N GLY A 80 98.73 -11.31 -89.70
CA GLY A 80 98.87 -10.80 -88.33
C GLY A 80 97.74 -9.85 -87.91
N SER A 81 97.33 -8.95 -88.82
CA SER A 81 96.23 -8.00 -88.55
C SER A 81 94.86 -8.67 -88.48
N THR A 82 94.60 -9.68 -89.33
CA THR A 82 93.33 -10.43 -89.29
C THR A 82 93.17 -11.28 -88.02
N ALA A 83 94.24 -11.91 -87.53
CA ALA A 83 94.20 -12.68 -86.28
C ALA A 83 93.85 -11.81 -85.04
N ILE A 84 94.40 -10.59 -84.95
CA ILE A 84 94.11 -9.65 -83.85
C ILE A 84 92.63 -9.21 -83.86
N ILE A 85 92.03 -9.01 -85.04
CA ILE A 85 90.63 -8.61 -85.18
C ILE A 85 89.69 -9.73 -84.69
N ILE A 86 89.97 -10.99 -85.03
CA ILE A 86 89.15 -12.14 -84.65
C ILE A 86 89.16 -12.33 -83.12
N ILE A 87 90.33 -12.25 -82.48
CA ILE A 87 90.44 -12.40 -81.02
C ILE A 87 89.69 -11.28 -80.27
N LYS A 88 89.82 -10.02 -80.73
CA LYS A 88 89.05 -8.90 -80.15
C LYS A 88 87.54 -9.10 -80.25
N ARG A 89 87.06 -9.67 -81.36
CA ARG A 89 85.63 -9.92 -81.58
C ARG A 89 85.06 -10.98 -80.64
N ILE A 90 85.78 -12.10 -80.45
CA ILE A 90 85.35 -13.19 -79.57
C ILE A 90 85.25 -12.74 -78.10
N ILE A 91 86.22 -11.95 -77.61
CA ILE A 91 86.21 -11.45 -76.22
C ILE A 91 85.10 -10.41 -76.02
N GLY A 92 84.81 -9.58 -77.03
CA GLY A 92 83.75 -8.57 -76.98
C GLY A 92 82.34 -9.17 -76.89
N GLU A 93 82.05 -10.22 -77.65
CA GLU A 93 80.74 -10.87 -77.62
C GLU A 93 80.47 -11.59 -76.29
N ARG A 94 81.48 -12.25 -75.70
CA ARG A 94 81.33 -12.94 -74.40
C ARG A 94 81.02 -11.99 -73.25
N ARG A 95 81.62 -10.80 -73.20
CA ARG A 95 81.32 -9.79 -72.15
C ARG A 95 79.89 -9.29 -72.24
N LYS A 96 79.39 -9.04 -73.46
CA LYS A 96 78.03 -8.50 -73.68
C LYS A 96 76.95 -9.47 -73.20
N TYR A 97 77.12 -10.78 -73.40
CA TYR A 97 76.20 -11.80 -72.89
C TYR A 97 76.20 -11.90 -71.37
N LEU A 98 77.36 -11.78 -70.72
CA LEU A 98 77.45 -11.84 -69.26
C LEU A 98 76.82 -10.61 -68.59
N ASP A 99 76.99 -9.42 -69.16
CA ASP A 99 76.37 -8.20 -68.64
C ASP A 99 74.84 -8.23 -68.78
N ILE A 100 74.31 -8.70 -69.93
CA ILE A 100 72.85 -8.88 -70.14
C ILE A 100 72.27 -9.89 -69.14
N LEU A 101 72.96 -11.00 -68.89
CA LEU A 101 72.50 -12.00 -67.94
C LEU A 101 72.46 -11.43 -66.51
N ARG A 102 73.51 -10.71 -66.10
CA ARG A 102 73.58 -10.08 -64.77
C ARG A 102 72.50 -9.02 -64.57
N GLU A 103 72.27 -8.16 -65.56
CA GLU A 103 71.23 -7.12 -65.50
C GLU A 103 69.82 -7.75 -65.44
N SER A 104 69.59 -8.85 -66.16
CA SER A 104 68.35 -9.61 -66.07
C SER A 104 68.16 -10.25 -64.69
N GLU A 105 69.20 -10.89 -64.13
CA GLU A 105 69.15 -11.51 -62.80
C GLU A 105 68.91 -10.48 -61.68
N GLU A 106 69.61 -9.33 -61.69
CA GLU A 106 69.41 -8.24 -60.72
C GLU A 106 67.98 -7.69 -60.80
N LYS A 107 67.43 -7.55 -62.01
CA LYS A 107 66.05 -7.10 -62.22
C LYS A 107 65.03 -8.12 -61.69
N TYR A 108 65.23 -9.42 -61.94
CA TYR A 108 64.35 -10.47 -61.41
C TYR A 108 64.38 -10.53 -59.88
N HIS A 109 65.56 -10.48 -59.27
CA HIS A 109 65.71 -10.44 -57.81
C HIS A 109 64.98 -9.25 -57.20
N THR A 110 65.16 -8.05 -57.77
CA THR A 110 64.54 -6.83 -57.25
C THR A 110 63.01 -6.87 -57.32
N LEU A 111 62.43 -7.38 -58.41
CA LEU A 111 60.98 -7.50 -58.57
C LEU A 111 60.38 -8.54 -57.63
N PHE A 112 61.06 -9.67 -57.46
CA PHE A 112 60.66 -10.75 -56.57
C PHE A 112 60.68 -10.33 -55.10
N ASP A 113 61.75 -9.65 -54.68
CA ASP A 113 61.94 -9.23 -53.29
C ASP A 113 60.96 -8.14 -52.84
N ASN A 114 60.56 -7.26 -53.77
CA ASN A 114 59.66 -6.14 -53.49
C ASN A 114 58.20 -6.37 -53.89
N MET A 115 57.82 -7.60 -54.26
CA MET A 115 56.45 -7.91 -54.64
C MET A 115 55.49 -7.70 -53.44
N PRO A 116 54.40 -6.92 -53.61
CA PRO A 116 53.38 -6.72 -52.58
C PRO A 116 52.51 -7.97 -52.46
N GLY A 117 53.00 -8.95 -51.69
CA GLY A 117 52.38 -10.25 -51.50
C GLY A 117 53.42 -11.33 -51.24
N ALA A 118 53.02 -12.36 -50.51
CA ALA A 118 53.86 -13.51 -50.22
C ALA A 118 53.85 -14.47 -51.42
N TYR A 119 54.80 -14.26 -52.34
CA TYR A 119 54.97 -15.17 -53.47
C TYR A 119 55.64 -16.46 -53.01
N TYR A 120 55.11 -17.59 -53.46
CA TYR A 120 55.69 -18.91 -53.22
C TYR A 120 55.64 -19.78 -54.48
N ARG A 121 56.57 -20.73 -54.57
CA ARG A 121 56.56 -21.85 -55.52
C ARG A 121 56.84 -23.12 -54.75
N ALA A 122 56.04 -24.15 -54.97
CA ALA A 122 56.20 -25.47 -54.38
C ALA A 122 56.22 -26.57 -55.44
N ASP A 123 56.82 -27.71 -55.12
CA ASP A 123 56.77 -28.91 -55.97
C ASP A 123 55.38 -29.60 -55.91
N ILE A 124 55.23 -30.73 -56.60
CA ILE A 124 53.99 -31.51 -56.64
C ILE A 124 53.64 -32.13 -55.28
N GLU A 125 54.63 -32.41 -54.44
CA GLU A 125 54.46 -32.89 -53.07
C GLU A 125 54.09 -31.76 -52.08
N GLY A 126 54.21 -30.51 -52.51
CA GLY A 126 53.87 -29.31 -51.75
C GLY A 126 55.02 -28.74 -50.92
N ASN A 127 56.26 -29.15 -51.15
CA ASN A 127 57.44 -28.57 -50.50
C ASN A 127 57.81 -27.24 -51.18
N ILE A 128 58.07 -26.22 -50.37
CA ILE A 128 58.39 -24.89 -50.87
C ILE A 128 59.78 -24.89 -51.49
N LEU A 129 59.86 -24.59 -52.78
CA LEU A 129 61.10 -24.42 -53.53
C LEU A 129 61.59 -22.98 -53.48
N LEU A 130 60.66 -22.04 -53.46
CA LEU A 130 60.97 -20.62 -53.51
C LEU A 130 59.90 -19.84 -52.74
N ILE A 131 60.33 -18.85 -51.96
CA ILE A 131 59.44 -17.89 -51.31
C ILE A 131 60.14 -16.54 -51.24
N ASN A 132 59.41 -15.45 -51.44
CA ASN A 132 60.01 -14.11 -51.36
C ASN A 132 60.15 -13.65 -49.89
N PRO A 133 60.98 -12.63 -49.61
CA PRO A 133 61.12 -12.06 -48.27
C PRO A 133 59.80 -11.60 -47.64
N HIS A 134 58.85 -11.12 -48.46
CA HIS A 134 57.52 -10.74 -47.98
C HIS A 134 56.74 -11.95 -47.43
N GLY A 135 56.86 -13.12 -48.07
CA GLY A 135 56.27 -14.37 -47.58
C GLY A 135 56.90 -14.88 -46.29
N ALA A 136 58.21 -14.74 -46.13
CA ALA A 136 58.87 -15.03 -44.87
C ALA A 136 58.32 -14.14 -43.73
N LYS A 137 58.20 -12.83 -43.99
CA LYS A 137 57.66 -11.87 -43.03
C LYS A 137 56.19 -12.13 -42.69
N LEU A 138 55.34 -12.41 -43.68
CA LEU A 138 53.91 -12.72 -43.47
C LEU A 138 53.71 -13.92 -42.54
N LEU A 139 54.56 -14.95 -42.72
CA LEU A 139 54.51 -16.19 -41.95
C LEU A 139 55.33 -16.13 -40.64
N GLY A 140 55.95 -14.99 -40.32
CA GLY A 140 56.71 -14.81 -39.07
C GLY A 140 58.09 -15.48 -39.03
N TYR A 141 58.68 -15.77 -40.18
CA TYR A 141 60.05 -16.29 -40.30
C TYR A 141 61.05 -15.16 -40.58
N ASN A 142 62.31 -15.32 -40.15
CA ASN A 142 63.33 -14.29 -40.27
C ASN A 142 63.94 -14.20 -41.69
N SER A 143 63.91 -15.30 -42.44
CA SER A 143 64.44 -15.37 -43.80
C SER A 143 63.70 -16.42 -44.65
N PRO A 144 63.64 -16.24 -45.99
CA PRO A 144 63.11 -17.26 -46.90
C PRO A 144 63.75 -18.65 -46.74
N GLN A 145 65.05 -18.69 -46.43
CA GLN A 145 65.81 -19.93 -46.27
C GLN A 145 65.29 -20.83 -45.15
N GLU A 146 64.64 -20.27 -44.11
CA GLU A 146 64.03 -21.06 -43.03
C GLU A 146 62.75 -21.79 -43.48
N ILE A 147 62.14 -21.35 -44.57
CA ILE A 147 60.87 -21.87 -45.10
C ILE A 147 61.10 -22.81 -46.28
N ILE A 148 62.12 -22.58 -47.09
CA ILE A 148 62.46 -23.46 -48.22
C ILE A 148 62.65 -24.90 -47.73
N GLY A 149 61.97 -25.85 -48.37
CA GLY A 149 61.91 -27.26 -48.00
C GLY A 149 60.79 -27.64 -47.03
N LYS A 150 60.10 -26.68 -46.39
CA LYS A 150 58.89 -26.96 -45.60
C LYS A 150 57.72 -27.33 -46.50
N ASN A 151 56.84 -28.20 -46.01
CA ASN A 151 55.67 -28.64 -46.74
C ASN A 151 54.45 -27.75 -46.45
N LEU A 152 53.79 -27.26 -47.49
CA LEU A 152 52.63 -26.36 -47.35
C LEU A 152 51.50 -26.97 -46.51
N ALA A 153 51.14 -28.23 -46.72
CA ALA A 153 50.06 -28.88 -45.99
C ALA A 153 50.41 -29.08 -44.52
N LYS A 154 51.60 -29.62 -44.25
CA LYS A 154 52.02 -30.02 -42.91
C LYS A 154 52.46 -28.84 -42.04
N ASP A 155 53.21 -27.90 -42.61
CA ASP A 155 53.96 -26.91 -41.85
C ASP A 155 53.33 -25.51 -41.89
N LEU A 156 52.53 -25.19 -42.92
CA LEU A 156 52.05 -23.81 -43.16
C LEU A 156 50.54 -23.65 -43.28
N TYR A 157 49.75 -24.66 -43.62
CA TYR A 157 48.29 -24.57 -43.50
C TYR A 157 47.91 -24.76 -42.02
N TYR A 158 46.95 -23.97 -41.54
CA TYR A 158 46.50 -24.06 -40.15
C TYR A 158 45.76 -25.39 -39.88
N ILE A 159 44.98 -25.84 -40.86
CA ILE A 159 44.38 -27.18 -40.91
C ILE A 159 44.98 -27.89 -42.15
N PRO A 160 45.79 -28.95 -41.98
CA PRO A 160 46.47 -29.62 -43.10
C PRO A 160 45.52 -30.14 -44.19
N GLU A 161 44.31 -30.57 -43.82
CA GLU A 161 43.27 -31.06 -44.73
C GLU A 161 42.79 -29.99 -45.72
N ASP A 162 42.80 -28.71 -45.34
CA ASP A 162 42.37 -27.60 -46.20
C ASP A 162 43.25 -27.49 -47.45
N ARG A 163 44.50 -27.96 -47.38
CA ARG A 163 45.38 -28.00 -48.57
C ARG A 163 44.86 -28.99 -49.61
N LYS A 164 44.30 -30.13 -49.20
CA LYS A 164 43.72 -31.11 -50.14
C LYS A 164 42.49 -30.51 -50.83
N VAL A 165 41.62 -29.86 -50.05
CA VAL A 165 40.43 -29.16 -50.58
C VAL A 165 40.84 -28.08 -51.58
N PHE A 166 41.86 -27.29 -51.26
CA PHE A 166 42.42 -26.30 -52.16
C PHE A 166 42.95 -26.91 -53.47
N LEU A 167 43.70 -28.02 -53.41
CA LEU A 167 44.24 -28.69 -54.61
C LEU A 167 43.13 -29.27 -55.50
N GLU A 168 42.06 -29.81 -54.91
CA GLU A 168 40.89 -30.26 -55.65
C GLU A 168 40.20 -29.09 -56.37
N GLU A 169 40.04 -27.95 -55.70
CA GLU A 169 39.44 -26.75 -56.29
C GLU A 169 40.32 -26.18 -57.41
N LEU A 170 41.64 -26.16 -57.22
CA LEU A 170 42.60 -25.77 -58.25
C LEU A 170 42.50 -26.68 -59.48
N LYS A 171 42.36 -28.00 -59.28
CA LYS A 171 42.15 -28.97 -60.37
C LYS A 171 40.83 -28.74 -61.10
N LYS A 172 39.72 -28.52 -60.36
CA LYS A 172 38.41 -28.19 -60.95
C LYS A 172 38.46 -26.93 -61.82
N ARG A 173 39.26 -25.94 -61.43
CA ARG A 173 39.46 -24.68 -62.17
C ARG A 173 40.58 -24.74 -63.21
N LYS A 174 40.91 -25.94 -63.71
CA LYS A 174 41.92 -26.18 -64.76
C LYS A 174 43.30 -25.62 -64.41
N GLY A 175 43.69 -25.69 -63.14
CA GLY A 175 45.02 -25.31 -62.70
C GLY A 175 45.24 -23.83 -62.45
N ASN A 176 44.18 -23.02 -62.31
CA ASN A 176 44.29 -21.61 -61.94
C ASN A 176 43.18 -21.24 -60.95
N ILE A 177 43.54 -20.59 -59.85
CA ILE A 177 42.61 -20.09 -58.85
C ILE A 177 42.99 -18.68 -58.43
N LYS A 178 41.98 -17.83 -58.22
CA LYS A 178 42.14 -16.45 -57.76
C LYS A 178 41.28 -16.21 -56.53
N ASP A 179 41.77 -15.35 -55.67
CA ASP A 179 41.09 -14.86 -54.47
C ASP A 179 40.51 -15.94 -53.55
N TYR A 180 41.20 -17.08 -53.42
CA TYR A 180 40.73 -18.19 -52.61
C TYR A 180 41.20 -18.02 -51.17
N GLU A 181 40.28 -18.04 -50.21
CA GLU A 181 40.61 -17.82 -48.81
C GLU A 181 41.16 -19.10 -48.18
N VAL A 182 42.31 -18.99 -47.52
CA VAL A 182 42.90 -20.06 -46.71
C VAL A 182 43.44 -19.48 -45.41
N THR A 183 43.46 -20.29 -44.35
CA THR A 183 44.13 -19.92 -43.11
C THR A 183 45.49 -20.62 -43.06
N LEU A 184 46.53 -19.81 -43.03
CA LEU A 184 47.90 -20.27 -42.84
C LEU A 184 48.31 -20.15 -41.37
N LYS A 185 49.38 -20.86 -41.04
CA LYS A 185 49.99 -20.93 -39.72
C LYS A 185 51.32 -20.18 -39.76
N ARG A 186 51.47 -19.20 -38.87
CA ARG A 186 52.74 -18.50 -38.66
C ARG A 186 53.72 -19.38 -37.87
N ARG A 187 55.00 -18.97 -37.81
CA ARG A 187 56.06 -19.68 -37.07
C ARG A 187 55.74 -19.89 -35.58
N ASP A 188 54.98 -18.98 -34.97
CA ASP A 188 54.52 -19.03 -33.58
C ASP A 188 53.17 -19.77 -33.40
N ASP A 189 52.74 -20.52 -34.42
CA ASP A 189 51.47 -21.23 -34.51
C ASP A 189 50.21 -20.33 -34.50
N THR A 190 50.35 -19.00 -34.62
CA THR A 190 49.18 -18.13 -34.75
C THR A 190 48.55 -18.20 -36.16
N PRO A 191 47.21 -18.18 -36.27
CA PRO A 191 46.54 -18.22 -37.57
C PRO A 191 46.64 -16.85 -38.28
N VAL A 192 46.86 -16.88 -39.59
CA VAL A 192 46.73 -15.73 -40.49
C VAL A 192 45.80 -16.09 -41.64
N THR A 193 44.77 -15.27 -41.87
CA THR A 193 43.84 -15.51 -42.98
C THR A 193 44.36 -14.79 -44.21
N VAL A 194 44.59 -15.55 -45.28
CA VAL A 194 45.13 -15.02 -46.53
C VAL A 194 44.22 -15.33 -47.70
N SER A 195 44.19 -14.42 -48.66
CA SER A 195 43.65 -14.68 -49.99
C SER A 195 44.79 -15.19 -50.89
N THR A 196 44.62 -16.34 -51.54
CA THR A 196 45.58 -16.92 -52.46
C THR A 196 45.13 -16.86 -53.92
N SER A 197 46.03 -16.42 -54.78
CA SER A 197 45.93 -16.60 -56.23
C SER A 197 47.07 -17.48 -56.71
N SER A 198 46.76 -18.69 -57.18
CA SER A 198 47.75 -19.74 -57.47
C SER A 198 47.45 -20.45 -58.80
N HIS A 199 48.49 -20.98 -59.45
CA HIS A 199 48.38 -21.76 -60.67
C HIS A 199 49.44 -22.85 -60.78
N TYR A 200 49.24 -23.81 -61.68
CA TYR A 200 50.26 -24.81 -62.01
C TYR A 200 51.39 -24.20 -62.85
N TYR A 201 52.62 -24.59 -62.56
CA TYR A 201 53.75 -24.42 -63.48
C TYR A 201 54.25 -25.80 -63.94
N TYR A 202 54.95 -25.83 -65.07
CA TYR A 202 55.29 -27.07 -65.79
C TYR A 202 56.81 -27.25 -65.92
N ASP A 203 57.27 -28.49 -66.01
CA ASP A 203 58.66 -28.84 -66.32
C ASP A 203 58.98 -28.65 -67.83
N LYS A 204 60.21 -28.99 -68.24
CA LYS A 204 60.64 -28.83 -69.65
C LYS A 204 59.96 -29.83 -70.59
N GLU A 205 59.44 -30.92 -70.04
CA GLU A 205 58.76 -32.01 -70.71
C GLU A 205 57.23 -31.78 -70.79
N GLY A 206 56.71 -30.72 -70.16
CA GLY A 206 55.31 -30.29 -70.20
C GLY A 206 54.42 -30.91 -69.11
N ASN A 207 54.98 -31.62 -68.13
CA ASN A 207 54.23 -32.15 -66.98
C ASN A 207 54.11 -31.09 -65.88
N ILE A 208 53.08 -31.21 -65.02
CA ILE A 208 52.90 -30.30 -63.89
C ILE A 208 54.06 -30.50 -62.92
N ALA A 209 54.87 -29.46 -62.73
CA ALA A 209 56.02 -29.44 -61.82
C ALA A 209 55.64 -28.99 -60.40
N GLY A 210 54.51 -28.29 -60.24
CA GLY A 210 53.98 -27.91 -58.94
C GLY A 210 53.02 -26.73 -59.00
N VAL A 211 52.86 -26.05 -57.87
CA VAL A 211 51.97 -24.88 -57.73
C VAL A 211 52.78 -23.65 -57.33
N GLU A 212 52.52 -22.53 -57.98
CA GLU A 212 53.01 -21.23 -57.55
C GLU A 212 51.88 -20.22 -57.40
N GLY A 213 52.07 -19.25 -56.53
CA GLY A 213 51.04 -18.27 -56.26
C GLY A 213 51.48 -17.19 -55.30
N ILE A 214 50.54 -16.31 -54.97
CA ILE A 214 50.72 -15.22 -54.03
C ILE A 214 49.70 -15.36 -52.91
N PHE A 215 50.13 -15.16 -51.66
CA PHE A 215 49.24 -14.96 -50.51
C PHE A 215 49.17 -13.47 -50.14
N VAL A 216 47.97 -12.97 -49.89
CA VAL A 216 47.68 -11.60 -49.42
C VAL A 216 46.97 -11.68 -48.07
N ASP A 217 47.48 -11.03 -47.03
CA ASP A 217 46.82 -10.99 -45.71
C ASP A 217 45.49 -10.22 -45.78
N ILE A 218 44.40 -10.83 -45.31
CA ILE A 218 43.05 -10.24 -45.28
C ILE A 218 42.46 -10.20 -43.85
N THR A 219 43.28 -10.41 -42.82
CA THR A 219 42.83 -10.58 -41.43
C THR A 219 42.07 -9.36 -40.90
N ASP A 220 42.59 -8.14 -41.09
CA ASP A 220 41.97 -6.91 -40.56
C ASP A 220 40.64 -6.60 -41.25
N ARG A 221 40.53 -6.89 -42.54
CA ARG A 221 39.28 -6.72 -43.30
C ARG A 221 38.15 -7.57 -42.72
N LYS A 222 38.42 -8.86 -42.45
CA LYS A 222 37.42 -9.80 -41.90
C LYS A 222 36.98 -9.42 -40.47
N LYS A 223 37.90 -8.91 -39.65
CA LYS A 223 37.56 -8.44 -38.29
C LYS A 223 36.58 -7.27 -38.33
N SER A 224 36.79 -6.30 -39.22
CA SER A 224 35.89 -5.15 -39.39
C SER A 224 34.52 -5.56 -39.94
N GLU A 225 34.46 -6.47 -40.91
CA GLU A 225 33.19 -7.01 -41.44
C GLU A 225 32.38 -7.71 -40.36
N LYS A 226 33.02 -8.56 -39.54
CA LYS A 226 32.36 -9.28 -38.44
C LYS A 226 31.88 -8.33 -37.33
N ALA A 227 32.68 -7.33 -36.97
CA ALA A 227 32.31 -6.34 -35.96
C ALA A 227 31.09 -5.50 -36.39
N LEU A 228 31.05 -5.09 -37.67
CA LEU A 228 29.89 -4.38 -38.23
C LEU A 228 28.63 -5.25 -38.20
N GLN A 229 28.73 -6.51 -38.61
CA GLN A 229 27.61 -7.45 -38.59
C GLN A 229 27.08 -7.67 -37.16
N GLN A 230 27.99 -7.81 -36.19
CA GLN A 230 27.63 -7.98 -34.78
C GLN A 230 26.90 -6.74 -34.23
N SER A 231 27.43 -5.54 -34.48
CA SER A 231 26.79 -4.29 -34.02
C SER A 231 25.39 -4.08 -34.63
N GLN A 232 25.21 -4.43 -35.91
CA GLN A 232 23.89 -4.38 -36.56
C GLN A 232 22.89 -5.35 -35.92
N GLN A 233 23.34 -6.58 -35.61
CA GLN A 233 22.50 -7.58 -34.94
C GLN A 233 22.15 -7.17 -33.51
N GLU A 234 23.10 -6.57 -32.77
CA GLU A 234 22.87 -6.04 -31.43
C GLU A 234 21.81 -4.93 -31.45
N PHE A 235 21.92 -3.94 -32.34
CA PHE A 235 20.93 -2.87 -32.47
C PHE A 235 19.53 -3.42 -32.81
N ALA A 236 19.43 -4.27 -33.84
CA ALA A 236 18.16 -4.86 -34.25
C ALA A 236 17.51 -5.64 -33.10
N SER A 237 18.31 -6.41 -32.35
CA SER A 237 17.82 -7.17 -31.20
C SER A 237 17.29 -6.26 -30.10
N LEU A 238 18.03 -5.20 -29.72
CA LEU A 238 17.59 -4.25 -28.69
C LEU A 238 16.31 -3.50 -29.09
N PHE A 239 16.22 -3.06 -30.34
CA PHE A 239 15.05 -2.34 -30.84
C PHE A 239 13.80 -3.22 -30.88
N HIS A 240 13.90 -4.43 -31.43
CA HIS A 240 12.76 -5.35 -31.56
C HIS A 240 12.35 -6.03 -30.25
N SER A 241 13.28 -6.24 -29.31
CA SER A 241 12.98 -6.86 -28.00
C SER A 241 12.58 -5.87 -26.92
N SER A 242 12.60 -4.56 -27.21
CA SER A 242 12.16 -3.53 -26.26
C SER A 242 10.72 -3.80 -25.79
N PRO A 243 10.44 -3.71 -24.49
CA PRO A 243 9.09 -3.88 -23.95
C PRO A 243 8.16 -2.70 -24.28
N GLU A 244 8.71 -1.57 -24.73
CA GLU A 244 7.95 -0.34 -25.03
C GLU A 244 7.80 -0.15 -26.55
N ALA A 245 6.78 0.60 -26.96
CA ALA A 245 6.56 0.92 -28.38
C ALA A 245 7.59 1.92 -28.88
N LEU A 246 8.48 1.49 -29.79
CA LEU A 246 9.54 2.30 -30.36
C LEU A 246 9.29 2.58 -31.85
N VAL A 247 9.60 3.80 -32.26
CA VAL A 247 9.65 4.22 -33.66
C VAL A 247 10.96 4.93 -33.95
N TYR A 248 11.57 4.61 -35.09
CA TYR A 248 12.75 5.30 -35.60
C TYR A 248 12.34 6.20 -36.77
N LEU A 249 12.66 7.49 -36.67
CA LEU A 249 12.27 8.53 -37.61
C LEU A 249 13.52 9.19 -38.23
N ASP A 250 13.39 9.69 -39.45
CA ASP A 250 14.39 10.58 -40.06
C ASP A 250 14.31 12.01 -39.49
N GLU A 251 15.21 12.90 -39.94
CA GLU A 251 15.26 14.31 -39.52
C GLU A 251 13.99 15.12 -39.84
N LYS A 252 13.13 14.62 -40.74
CA LYS A 252 11.89 15.24 -41.16
C LYS A 252 10.66 14.64 -40.47
N GLY A 253 10.85 13.62 -39.62
CA GLY A 253 9.78 12.90 -38.94
C GLY A 253 9.15 11.78 -39.77
N ASN A 254 9.80 11.31 -40.83
CA ASN A 254 9.33 10.16 -41.60
C ASN A 254 9.76 8.84 -40.97
N ILE A 255 8.87 7.85 -40.95
CA ILE A 255 9.11 6.57 -40.30
C ILE A 255 10.10 5.74 -41.10
N LEU A 256 11.25 5.44 -40.49
CA LEU A 256 12.27 4.55 -41.02
C LEU A 256 12.03 3.11 -40.57
N ASP A 257 11.70 2.92 -39.29
CA ASP A 257 11.47 1.61 -38.67
C ASP A 257 10.51 1.70 -37.46
N LEU A 258 9.90 0.59 -37.06
CA LEU A 258 9.08 0.45 -35.87
C LEU A 258 9.23 -0.95 -35.25
N ASN A 259 9.12 -1.04 -33.92
CA ASN A 259 9.24 -2.32 -33.23
C ASN A 259 7.87 -3.04 -33.10
N PRO A 260 7.83 -4.33 -32.73
CA PRO A 260 6.58 -5.08 -32.60
C PRO A 260 5.60 -4.46 -31.61
N ARG A 261 6.09 -3.88 -30.51
CA ARG A 261 5.27 -3.20 -29.50
C ARG A 261 4.56 -1.97 -30.05
N PHE A 262 5.17 -1.23 -30.97
CA PHE A 262 4.52 -0.13 -31.66
C PHE A 262 3.33 -0.61 -32.50
N THR A 263 3.50 -1.72 -33.21
CA THR A 263 2.42 -2.35 -33.98
C THR A 263 1.29 -2.84 -33.07
N GLU A 264 1.60 -3.49 -31.96
CA GLU A 264 0.59 -3.92 -30.97
C GLU A 264 -0.17 -2.72 -30.38
N LEU A 265 0.52 -1.63 -30.06
CA LEU A 265 -0.07 -0.47 -29.41
C LEU A 265 -0.98 0.35 -30.34
N PHE A 266 -0.52 0.62 -31.56
CA PHE A 266 -1.20 1.51 -32.50
C PHE A 266 -1.96 0.78 -33.62
N GLY A 267 -1.65 -0.48 -33.90
CA GLY A 267 -2.27 -1.30 -34.94
C GLY A 267 -1.68 -1.12 -36.35
N TYR A 268 -0.59 -0.36 -36.50
CA TYR A 268 0.08 -0.12 -37.79
C TYR A 268 1.29 -1.03 -37.98
N THR A 269 1.39 -1.65 -39.14
CA THR A 269 2.58 -2.42 -39.55
C THR A 269 3.60 -1.51 -40.24
N LEU A 270 4.88 -1.88 -40.24
CA LEU A 270 5.92 -1.09 -40.90
C LEU A 270 5.64 -0.89 -42.40
N GLU A 271 5.17 -1.93 -43.08
CA GLU A 271 4.86 -1.89 -44.53
C GLU A 271 3.81 -0.82 -44.89
N GLU A 272 2.86 -0.56 -43.99
CA GLU A 272 1.80 0.42 -44.20
C GLU A 272 2.25 1.88 -43.99
N VAL A 273 3.32 2.08 -43.21
CA VAL A 273 3.66 3.42 -42.66
C VAL A 273 5.08 3.86 -42.96
N LYS A 274 5.94 2.99 -43.47
CA LYS A 274 7.32 3.31 -43.82
C LYS A 274 7.36 4.46 -44.82
N GLY A 275 8.20 5.47 -44.53
CA GLY A 275 8.35 6.69 -45.33
C GLY A 275 7.23 7.72 -45.15
N ARG A 276 6.14 7.40 -44.44
CA ARG A 276 5.12 8.40 -44.08
C ARG A 276 5.59 9.23 -42.90
N ASN A 277 5.13 10.47 -42.83
CA ASN A 277 5.42 11.35 -41.71
C ASN A 277 4.59 10.96 -40.49
N ILE A 278 5.21 10.79 -39.32
CA ILE A 278 4.53 10.39 -38.08
C ILE A 278 3.42 11.39 -37.68
N ASN A 279 3.58 12.66 -38.08
CA ASN A 279 2.65 13.75 -37.78
C ASN A 279 1.60 13.99 -38.88
N ASP A 280 1.40 13.06 -39.82
CA ASP A 280 0.43 13.19 -40.91
C ASP A 280 -1.05 12.98 -40.50
N GLY A 281 -1.31 12.79 -39.21
CA GLY A 281 -2.64 12.50 -38.66
C GLY A 281 -2.91 11.01 -38.41
N MET A 282 -1.93 10.13 -38.65
CA MET A 282 -2.06 8.69 -38.43
C MET A 282 -2.23 8.31 -36.95
N ILE A 283 -1.36 8.79 -36.08
CA ILE A 283 -1.41 8.55 -34.62
C ILE A 283 -1.89 9.79 -33.84
N HIS A 284 -2.12 10.91 -34.52
CA HIS A 284 -2.55 12.17 -33.90
C HIS A 284 -4.05 12.37 -34.09
N PRO A 285 -4.80 12.76 -33.04
CA PRO A 285 -6.10 13.37 -33.28
C PRO A 285 -5.92 14.72 -34.03
N PRO A 286 -6.94 15.20 -34.78
CA PRO A 286 -6.81 16.35 -35.67
C PRO A 286 -6.26 17.62 -35.01
N ASN A 287 -6.56 17.81 -33.71
CA ASN A 287 -6.13 18.98 -32.93
C ASN A 287 -4.71 18.86 -32.31
N LYS A 288 -3.99 17.76 -32.53
CA LYS A 288 -2.68 17.47 -31.91
C LYS A 288 -1.55 17.26 -32.91
N ILE A 289 -1.76 17.58 -34.19
CA ILE A 289 -0.74 17.45 -35.25
C ILE A 289 0.43 18.41 -35.03
N GLU A 290 0.16 19.70 -34.77
CA GLU A 290 1.22 20.69 -34.53
C GLU A 290 2.02 20.41 -33.26
N GLU A 291 1.37 19.88 -32.21
CA GLU A 291 2.05 19.41 -31.00
C GLU A 291 3.12 18.36 -31.32
N GLY A 292 2.81 17.41 -32.21
CA GLY A 292 3.77 16.39 -32.66
C GLY A 292 5.01 16.99 -33.33
N LYS A 293 4.79 17.94 -34.25
CA LYS A 293 5.88 18.66 -34.93
C LYS A 293 6.77 19.42 -33.96
N ASP A 294 6.18 20.00 -32.91
CA ASP A 294 6.95 20.72 -31.89
C ASP A 294 7.75 19.76 -31.00
N LEU A 295 7.21 18.59 -30.67
CA LEU A 295 7.96 17.54 -29.95
C LEU A 295 9.16 17.05 -30.78
N ASP A 296 9.01 16.86 -32.09
CA ASP A 296 10.12 16.48 -32.97
C ASP A 296 11.23 17.54 -32.97
N LYS A 297 10.88 18.83 -33.07
CA LYS A 297 11.86 19.93 -32.95
C LYS A 297 12.58 19.92 -31.62
N ILE A 298 11.88 19.60 -30.52
CA ILE A 298 12.48 19.49 -29.19
C ILE A 298 13.47 18.32 -29.14
N ALA A 299 13.12 17.14 -29.65
CA ALA A 299 14.04 16.00 -29.70
C ALA A 299 15.30 16.31 -30.51
N LEU A 300 15.15 16.94 -31.68
CA LEU A 300 16.29 17.29 -32.54
C LEU A 300 17.23 18.32 -31.88
N SER A 301 16.69 19.26 -31.07
CA SER A 301 17.46 20.37 -30.48
C SER A 301 17.99 20.12 -29.07
N LYS A 302 17.19 19.54 -28.17
CA LYS A 302 17.52 19.34 -26.74
C LYS A 302 18.00 17.93 -26.41
N GLY A 303 17.90 17.00 -27.36
CA GLY A 303 18.40 15.63 -27.23
C GLY A 303 17.46 14.67 -26.47
N TYR A 304 16.62 15.15 -25.54
CA TYR A 304 15.61 14.33 -24.85
C TYR A 304 14.40 15.15 -24.40
N PHE A 305 13.20 14.57 -24.50
CA PHE A 305 11.99 15.08 -23.84
C PHE A 305 11.12 13.92 -23.32
N ASN A 306 10.21 14.23 -22.39
CA ASN A 306 9.08 13.38 -22.03
C ASN A 306 7.81 14.25 -21.95
N TYR A 307 6.71 13.81 -22.54
CA TYR A 307 5.46 14.57 -22.66
C TYR A 307 4.22 13.66 -22.65
N GLU A 308 3.22 13.98 -21.84
CA GLU A 308 1.96 13.24 -21.77
C GLU A 308 0.89 13.90 -22.65
N THR A 309 0.21 13.10 -23.47
CA THR A 309 -0.80 13.61 -24.41
C THR A 309 -1.75 12.50 -24.83
N ILE A 310 -2.69 12.82 -25.73
CA ILE A 310 -3.61 11.85 -26.35
C ILE A 310 -3.11 11.51 -27.75
N ARG A 311 -3.10 10.21 -28.05
CA ARG A 311 -2.88 9.69 -29.40
C ARG A 311 -4.05 8.80 -29.81
N LYS A 312 -4.06 8.48 -31.10
CA LYS A 312 -5.13 7.76 -31.77
C LYS A 312 -4.58 6.44 -32.31
N LYS A 313 -5.26 5.33 -32.03
CA LYS A 313 -4.99 4.02 -32.63
C LYS A 313 -5.59 3.96 -34.04
N LYS A 314 -5.18 2.98 -34.85
CA LYS A 314 -5.69 2.76 -36.22
C LYS A 314 -7.22 2.59 -36.27
N ASP A 315 -7.82 1.97 -35.26
CA ASP A 315 -9.27 1.75 -35.13
C ASP A 315 -10.06 3.04 -34.77
N GLY A 316 -9.37 4.14 -34.47
CA GLY A 316 -9.99 5.40 -34.06
C GLY A 316 -9.94 5.68 -32.56
N THR A 317 -9.59 4.69 -31.73
CA THR A 317 -9.58 4.82 -30.27
C THR A 317 -8.58 5.88 -29.82
N LEU A 318 -9.05 6.86 -29.04
CA LEU A 318 -8.21 7.84 -28.39
C LEU A 318 -7.75 7.32 -27.03
N PHE A 319 -6.46 7.43 -26.74
CA PHE A 319 -5.90 6.96 -25.48
C PHE A 319 -4.72 7.84 -25.05
N PRO A 320 -4.49 7.99 -23.73
CA PRO A 320 -3.38 8.75 -23.22
C PRO A 320 -2.06 7.97 -23.36
N VAL A 321 -1.02 8.70 -23.77
CA VAL A 321 0.34 8.18 -23.91
C VAL A 321 1.35 9.10 -23.24
N SER A 322 2.42 8.51 -22.69
CA SER A 322 3.67 9.22 -22.41
C SER A 322 4.59 9.04 -23.60
N ILE A 323 5.02 10.15 -24.20
CA ILE A 323 5.91 10.17 -25.35
C ILE A 323 7.27 10.66 -24.89
N SER A 324 8.31 9.86 -25.14
CA SER A 324 9.69 10.30 -24.98
C SER A 324 10.41 10.22 -26.31
N GLY A 325 11.25 11.21 -26.62
CA GLY A 325 11.98 11.25 -27.88
C GLY A 325 13.40 11.72 -27.68
N SER A 326 14.35 11.05 -28.33
CA SER A 326 15.76 11.44 -28.32
C SER A 326 16.37 11.46 -29.72
N ASN A 327 17.34 12.33 -29.94
CA ASN A 327 18.06 12.36 -31.21
C ASN A 327 19.03 11.18 -31.34
N ILE A 328 19.25 10.75 -32.58
CA ILE A 328 20.27 9.75 -32.93
C ILE A 328 21.40 10.48 -33.65
N LEU A 329 22.59 10.42 -33.06
CA LEU A 329 23.83 10.96 -33.61
C LEU A 329 24.72 9.83 -34.10
N ILE A 330 25.14 9.87 -35.37
CA ILE A 330 26.14 8.97 -35.94
C ILE A 330 27.28 9.84 -36.48
N ASP A 331 28.50 9.60 -36.01
CA ASP A 331 29.70 10.41 -36.33
C ASP A 331 29.52 11.91 -36.05
N GLY A 332 28.77 12.25 -34.99
CA GLY A 332 28.44 13.63 -34.62
C GLY A 332 27.41 14.31 -35.52
N GLN A 333 26.88 13.60 -36.53
CA GLN A 333 25.79 14.08 -37.38
C GLN A 333 24.44 13.57 -36.89
N LEU A 334 23.46 14.47 -36.87
CA LEU A 334 22.07 14.11 -36.65
C LEU A 334 21.59 13.20 -37.77
N LYS A 335 21.02 12.04 -37.42
CA LYS A 335 20.48 11.07 -38.38
C LYS A 335 18.99 10.84 -38.23
N GLY A 336 18.40 11.25 -37.11
CA GLY A 336 16.99 11.03 -36.86
C GLY A 336 16.62 11.11 -35.39
N ILE A 337 15.45 10.57 -35.08
CA ILE A 337 14.83 10.57 -33.75
C ILE A 337 14.40 9.14 -33.44
N ILE A 338 14.65 8.68 -32.22
CA ILE A 338 13.96 7.51 -31.66
C ILE A 338 12.86 8.00 -30.72
N GLY A 339 11.62 7.64 -31.03
CA GLY A 339 10.44 7.96 -30.25
C GLY A 339 9.95 6.71 -29.50
N THR A 340 9.53 6.92 -28.26
CA THR A 340 8.99 5.88 -27.37
C THR A 340 7.60 6.28 -26.91
N TYR A 341 6.66 5.34 -26.95
CA TYR A 341 5.27 5.55 -26.56
C TYR A 341 4.87 4.54 -25.49
N ILE A 342 4.38 5.04 -24.36
CA ILE A 342 3.89 4.22 -23.25
C ILE A 342 2.40 4.52 -23.08
N ASP A 343 1.55 3.49 -23.14
CA ASP A 343 0.14 3.62 -22.78
C ASP A 343 0.02 3.90 -21.27
N ILE A 344 -0.54 5.05 -20.92
CA ILE A 344 -0.72 5.46 -19.52
C ILE A 344 -2.19 5.47 -19.11
N THR A 345 -3.06 4.75 -19.84
CA THR A 345 -4.50 4.68 -19.57
C THR A 345 -4.78 4.20 -18.15
N GLU A 346 -4.21 3.06 -17.76
CA GLU A 346 -4.38 2.50 -16.41
C GLU A 346 -3.82 3.45 -15.35
N ARG A 347 -2.64 4.04 -15.59
CA ARG A 347 -2.04 5.00 -14.68
C ARG A 347 -2.94 6.23 -14.47
N LYS A 348 -3.49 6.80 -15.54
CA LYS A 348 -4.41 7.95 -15.49
C LYS A 348 -5.73 7.62 -14.81
N GLN A 349 -6.27 6.41 -15.01
CA GLN A 349 -7.46 5.95 -14.30
C GLN A 349 -7.19 5.82 -12.80
N ASN A 350 -6.05 5.25 -12.41
CA ASN A 350 -5.64 5.13 -11.01
C ASN A 350 -5.38 6.51 -10.37
N GLU A 351 -4.73 7.44 -11.07
CA GLU A 351 -4.54 8.83 -10.62
C GLU A 351 -5.90 9.50 -10.36
N LYS A 352 -6.87 9.34 -11.27
CA LYS A 352 -8.23 9.90 -11.10
C LYS A 352 -8.95 9.29 -9.90
N LEU A 353 -8.88 7.96 -9.74
CA LEU A 353 -9.46 7.24 -8.60
C LEU A 353 -8.87 7.73 -7.28
N GLN A 354 -7.54 7.78 -7.19
CA GLN A 354 -6.84 8.29 -6.00
C GLN A 354 -7.22 9.74 -5.68
N GLY A 355 -7.35 10.60 -6.70
CA GLY A 355 -7.78 11.99 -6.53
C GLY A 355 -9.17 12.10 -5.90
N VAL A 356 -10.13 11.30 -6.37
CA VAL A 356 -11.50 11.28 -5.80
C VAL A 356 -11.50 10.72 -4.39
N LEU A 357 -10.79 9.62 -4.13
CA LEU A 357 -10.67 9.05 -2.77
C LEU A 357 -10.05 10.06 -1.79
N TYR A 358 -9.02 10.80 -2.23
CA TYR A 358 -8.40 11.86 -1.45
C TYR A 358 -9.38 13.00 -1.15
N ASN A 359 -10.14 13.47 -2.15
CA ASN A 359 -11.14 14.52 -1.96
C ASN A 359 -12.25 14.09 -1.00
N ILE A 360 -12.72 12.85 -1.12
CA ILE A 360 -13.70 12.24 -0.21
C ILE A 360 -13.17 12.18 1.22
N SER A 361 -11.95 11.67 1.40
CA SER A 361 -11.30 11.60 2.72
C SER A 361 -11.12 13.00 3.32
N LYS A 362 -10.70 13.98 2.52
CA LYS A 362 -10.59 15.39 2.93
C LYS A 362 -11.94 15.98 3.34
N ALA A 363 -13.00 15.71 2.57
CA ALA A 363 -14.35 16.18 2.87
C ALA A 363 -14.86 15.56 4.18
N ALA A 364 -14.73 14.25 4.34
CA ALA A 364 -15.13 13.51 5.54
C ALA A 364 -14.42 14.03 6.81
N ASN A 365 -13.15 14.45 6.67
CA ASN A 365 -12.37 14.97 7.80
C ASN A 365 -12.53 16.47 8.06
N SER A 366 -13.26 17.22 7.23
CA SER A 366 -13.47 18.66 7.39
C SER A 366 -14.54 19.00 8.44
N PRO A 367 -14.57 20.22 9.01
CA PRO A 367 -15.56 20.65 10.02
C PRO A 367 -16.96 20.97 9.44
N MET A 368 -17.28 20.46 8.25
CA MET A 368 -18.53 20.75 7.54
C MET A 368 -19.75 20.07 8.19
N SER A 369 -20.95 20.58 7.89
CA SER A 369 -22.19 19.93 8.32
C SER A 369 -22.42 18.59 7.58
N LEU A 370 -23.14 17.64 8.18
CA LEU A 370 -23.42 16.35 7.54
C LEU A 370 -24.15 16.49 6.20
N ASN A 371 -25.09 17.45 6.09
CA ASN A 371 -25.80 17.68 4.83
C ASN A 371 -24.85 18.15 3.70
N GLN A 372 -23.90 19.03 4.01
CA GLN A 372 -22.87 19.44 3.06
C GLN A 372 -21.92 18.28 2.71
N LEU A 373 -21.59 17.44 3.70
CA LEU A 373 -20.77 16.26 3.49
C LEU A 373 -21.42 15.31 2.48
N TYR A 374 -22.69 14.93 2.70
CA TYR A 374 -23.39 14.00 1.81
C TYR A 374 -23.42 14.50 0.36
N LYS A 375 -23.73 15.80 0.15
CA LYS A 375 -23.70 16.42 -1.18
C LYS A 375 -22.31 16.39 -1.81
N THR A 376 -21.27 16.64 -1.03
CA THR A 376 -19.88 16.62 -1.50
C THR A 376 -19.47 15.20 -1.90
N ILE A 377 -19.77 14.21 -1.06
CA ILE A 377 -19.48 12.79 -1.34
C ILE A 377 -20.19 12.34 -2.62
N HIS A 378 -21.47 12.66 -2.75
CA HIS A 378 -22.24 12.34 -3.96
C HIS A 378 -21.61 12.97 -5.21
N LYS A 379 -21.25 14.26 -5.15
CA LYS A 379 -20.60 14.96 -6.26
C LYS A 379 -19.23 14.37 -6.63
N GLU A 380 -18.40 14.00 -5.66
CA GLU A 380 -17.08 13.42 -5.94
C GLU A 380 -17.20 11.99 -6.48
N LEU A 381 -18.13 11.19 -5.96
CA LEU A 381 -18.42 9.84 -6.43
C LEU A 381 -18.91 9.81 -7.89
N SER A 382 -19.76 10.77 -8.28
CA SER A 382 -20.35 10.83 -9.63
C SER A 382 -19.31 10.99 -10.75
N ALA A 383 -18.07 11.35 -10.42
CA ALA A 383 -16.97 11.43 -11.37
C ALA A 383 -16.40 10.06 -11.79
N ILE A 384 -16.74 8.99 -11.06
CA ILE A 384 -16.18 7.63 -11.24
C ILE A 384 -17.27 6.57 -11.40
N ILE A 385 -18.33 6.66 -10.59
CA ILE A 385 -19.44 5.70 -10.60
C ILE A 385 -20.74 6.42 -10.91
N ASP A 386 -21.66 5.75 -11.59
CA ASP A 386 -23.01 6.29 -11.81
C ASP A 386 -23.77 6.36 -10.49
N THR A 387 -24.09 7.58 -10.05
CA THR A 387 -24.84 7.86 -8.82
C THR A 387 -26.18 8.52 -9.10
N THR A 388 -26.75 8.34 -10.30
CA THR A 388 -28.05 8.93 -10.69
C THR A 388 -29.12 8.68 -9.63
N ASN A 389 -29.11 7.46 -9.08
CA ASN A 389 -29.87 7.10 -7.90
C ASN A 389 -28.90 6.77 -6.76
N PHE A 390 -28.88 7.59 -5.72
CA PHE A 390 -27.98 7.48 -4.58
C PHE A 390 -28.66 7.91 -3.29
N TYR A 391 -28.49 7.11 -2.22
CA TYR A 391 -29.00 7.49 -0.91
C TYR A 391 -28.13 6.97 0.24
N ILE A 392 -28.29 7.63 1.37
CA ILE A 392 -27.72 7.25 2.66
C ILE A 392 -28.89 6.98 3.61
N ALA A 393 -28.89 5.80 4.22
CA ALA A 393 -29.83 5.39 5.25
C ALA A 393 -29.10 5.29 6.59
N LEU A 394 -29.69 5.80 7.67
CA LEU A 394 -29.14 5.71 9.03
C LEU A 394 -30.11 5.03 9.98
N VAL A 395 -29.56 4.34 10.97
CA VAL A 395 -30.30 3.65 12.03
C VAL A 395 -30.32 4.51 13.29
N ASP A 396 -31.49 4.57 13.91
CA ASP A 396 -31.68 4.94 15.31
C ASP A 396 -32.18 3.70 16.07
N GLU A 397 -31.27 3.06 16.80
CA GLU A 397 -31.55 1.84 17.57
C GLU A 397 -32.50 2.11 18.74
N LYS A 398 -32.48 3.32 19.32
CA LYS A 398 -33.32 3.65 20.47
C LYS A 398 -34.79 3.77 20.08
N GLU A 399 -35.01 4.34 18.91
CA GLU A 399 -36.34 4.58 18.36
C GLU A 399 -36.83 3.46 17.45
N ASP A 400 -36.01 2.42 17.21
CA ASP A 400 -36.28 1.31 16.27
C ASP A 400 -36.60 1.83 14.85
N LYS A 401 -35.84 2.81 14.36
CA LYS A 401 -36.13 3.51 13.09
C LYS A 401 -34.94 3.53 12.13
N ILE A 402 -35.23 3.44 10.84
CA ILE A 402 -34.35 3.79 9.73
C ILE A 402 -34.90 5.03 9.05
N TYR A 403 -34.02 5.99 8.77
CA TYR A 403 -34.37 7.22 8.06
C TYR A 403 -33.29 7.56 7.03
N PHE A 404 -33.65 8.37 6.04
CA PHE A 404 -32.83 8.63 4.86
C PHE A 404 -32.39 10.11 4.83
N PRO A 405 -31.34 10.51 5.58
CA PRO A 405 -30.91 11.91 5.66
C PRO A 405 -30.44 12.50 4.32
N TYR A 406 -30.15 11.66 3.33
CA TYR A 406 -29.80 12.09 1.98
C TYR A 406 -30.26 11.05 0.97
N HIS A 407 -30.93 11.50 -0.09
CA HIS A 407 -31.39 10.66 -1.19
C HIS A 407 -31.54 11.51 -2.45
N GLN A 408 -31.34 10.87 -3.60
CA GLN A 408 -31.65 11.36 -4.93
C GLN A 408 -32.02 10.13 -5.76
N ASP A 409 -33.19 10.14 -6.39
CA ASP A 409 -33.69 9.00 -7.16
C ASP A 409 -34.59 9.48 -8.31
N GLU A 410 -34.59 8.78 -9.44
CA GLU A 410 -35.35 9.12 -10.65
C GLU A 410 -36.78 8.53 -10.67
N LYS A 411 -37.05 7.50 -9.86
CA LYS A 411 -38.35 6.81 -9.79
C LYS A 411 -39.09 7.03 -8.47
N ASP A 412 -38.36 6.97 -7.36
CA ASP A 412 -38.93 7.00 -6.02
C ASP A 412 -38.67 8.35 -5.34
N ASN A 413 -39.73 9.11 -5.03
CA ASN A 413 -39.61 10.40 -4.32
C ASN A 413 -39.93 10.31 -2.83
N ASP A 414 -40.46 9.17 -2.36
CA ASP A 414 -40.88 8.96 -0.98
C ASP A 414 -39.91 8.01 -0.27
N PHE A 415 -39.20 8.55 0.71
CA PHE A 415 -38.27 7.81 1.58
C PHE A 415 -38.77 7.87 3.03
N PRO A 416 -39.81 7.09 3.39
CA PRO A 416 -40.44 7.17 4.70
C PRO A 416 -39.52 6.61 5.79
N ILE A 417 -39.79 7.01 7.03
CA ILE A 417 -39.14 6.43 8.20
C ILE A 417 -39.67 4.99 8.39
N LEU A 418 -38.77 4.01 8.39
CA LEU A 418 -39.10 2.59 8.47
C LEU A 418 -38.76 2.02 9.85
N LYS A 419 -39.52 1.02 10.32
CA LYS A 419 -39.17 0.28 11.55
C LYS A 419 -38.22 -0.87 11.25
N ILE A 420 -36.99 -0.81 11.77
CA ILE A 420 -35.95 -1.79 11.45
C ILE A 420 -36.31 -3.20 11.91
N SER A 421 -36.99 -3.36 13.05
CA SER A 421 -37.44 -4.66 13.56
C SER A 421 -38.47 -5.38 12.68
N SER A 422 -39.20 -4.64 11.84
CA SER A 422 -40.42 -5.14 11.18
C SER A 422 -40.31 -5.38 9.67
N ILE A 423 -39.23 -4.94 9.01
CA ILE A 423 -39.10 -4.98 7.55
C ILE A 423 -37.74 -5.57 7.12
N ASN A 424 -37.75 -6.43 6.11
CA ASN A 424 -36.56 -7.04 5.50
C ASN A 424 -36.35 -6.49 4.07
N THR A 425 -35.89 -5.25 3.89
CA THR A 425 -35.51 -4.71 2.58
C THR A 425 -34.05 -5.00 2.24
N LEU A 426 -33.62 -4.71 1.01
CA LEU A 426 -32.19 -4.73 0.63
C LEU A 426 -31.33 -3.87 1.58
N THR A 427 -31.83 -2.68 1.93
CA THR A 427 -31.15 -1.78 2.87
C THR A 427 -31.04 -2.40 4.27
N THR A 428 -32.13 -2.99 4.81
CA THR A 428 -32.06 -3.61 6.14
C THR A 428 -31.22 -4.87 6.14
N TRP A 429 -31.16 -5.60 5.01
CA TRP A 429 -30.27 -6.73 4.83
C TRP A 429 -28.79 -6.31 4.97
N VAL A 430 -28.36 -5.26 4.28
CA VAL A 430 -26.98 -4.73 4.37
C VAL A 430 -26.67 -4.29 5.80
N ILE A 431 -27.62 -3.59 6.45
CA ILE A 431 -27.44 -3.11 7.82
C ILE A 431 -27.27 -4.27 8.81
N ARG A 432 -28.11 -5.33 8.70
CA ARG A 432 -28.10 -6.46 9.64
C ARG A 432 -26.96 -7.44 9.42
N THR A 433 -26.60 -7.69 8.16
CA THR A 433 -25.51 -8.61 7.82
C THR A 433 -24.14 -7.94 7.94
N ALA A 434 -24.09 -6.60 7.93
CA ALA A 434 -22.85 -5.83 7.87
C ALA A 434 -21.99 -6.18 6.65
N GLN A 435 -22.60 -6.67 5.57
CA GLN A 435 -21.93 -7.07 4.33
C GLN A 435 -22.41 -6.21 3.15
N PRO A 436 -21.53 -5.93 2.17
CA PRO A 436 -21.95 -5.33 0.92
C PRO A 436 -22.88 -6.28 0.14
N LEU A 437 -23.79 -5.73 -0.64
CA LEU A 437 -24.70 -6.48 -1.49
C LEU A 437 -24.78 -5.83 -2.88
N LEU A 438 -24.42 -6.60 -3.90
CA LEU A 438 -24.58 -6.27 -5.32
C LEU A 438 -25.53 -7.28 -5.95
N VAL A 439 -26.71 -6.82 -6.37
CA VAL A 439 -27.76 -7.70 -6.91
C VAL A 439 -28.48 -7.08 -8.10
N ASN A 440 -28.81 -7.90 -9.09
CA ASN A 440 -29.71 -7.55 -10.19
C ASN A 440 -31.14 -8.03 -9.94
N LYS A 441 -32.07 -7.68 -10.84
CA LYS A 441 -33.50 -8.08 -10.75
C LYS A 441 -33.70 -9.56 -10.43
N ARG A 442 -33.01 -10.45 -11.15
CA ARG A 442 -33.19 -11.90 -10.99
C ARG A 442 -32.79 -12.35 -9.58
N GLN A 443 -31.66 -11.86 -9.07
CA GLN A 443 -31.20 -12.16 -7.72
C GLN A 443 -32.14 -11.58 -6.65
N ILE A 444 -32.68 -10.39 -6.88
CA ILE A 444 -33.69 -9.79 -6.00
C ILE A 444 -34.94 -10.69 -5.93
N ASP A 445 -35.44 -11.17 -7.07
CA ASP A 445 -36.60 -12.07 -7.13
C ASP A 445 -36.33 -13.39 -6.41
N ASP A 446 -35.15 -13.97 -6.59
CA ASP A 446 -34.75 -15.21 -5.90
C ASP A 446 -34.74 -15.01 -4.37
N MET A 447 -34.24 -13.88 -3.88
CA MET A 447 -34.24 -13.55 -2.44
C MET A 447 -35.66 -13.31 -1.89
N ILE A 448 -36.55 -12.71 -2.68
CA ILE A 448 -37.97 -12.54 -2.31
C ILE A 448 -38.66 -13.90 -2.25
N ALA A 449 -38.45 -14.77 -3.25
CA ALA A 449 -39.05 -16.10 -3.30
C ALA A 449 -38.61 -16.99 -2.12
N GLN A 450 -37.39 -16.79 -1.60
CA GLN A 450 -36.87 -17.46 -0.41
C GLN A 450 -37.39 -16.87 0.91
N GLY A 451 -38.19 -15.80 0.87
CA GLY A 451 -38.66 -15.09 2.05
C GLY A 451 -37.58 -14.27 2.78
N ALA A 452 -36.40 -14.11 2.17
CA ALA A 452 -35.30 -13.33 2.74
C ALA A 452 -35.58 -11.82 2.69
N LEU A 453 -36.36 -11.36 1.71
CA LEU A 453 -36.70 -9.96 1.50
C LEU A 453 -38.21 -9.73 1.38
N THR A 454 -38.65 -8.58 1.89
CA THR A 454 -39.95 -7.98 1.62
C THR A 454 -39.80 -6.98 0.47
N PRO A 455 -40.58 -7.08 -0.62
CA PRO A 455 -40.52 -6.14 -1.72
C PRO A 455 -40.77 -4.70 -1.26
N TRP A 456 -39.86 -3.78 -1.61
CA TRP A 456 -39.96 -2.36 -1.26
C TRP A 456 -39.20 -1.51 -2.28
N GLY A 457 -39.81 -0.41 -2.72
CA GLY A 457 -39.28 0.48 -3.77
C GLY A 457 -39.57 -0.01 -5.19
N THR A 458 -39.20 0.79 -6.18
CA THR A 458 -39.35 0.45 -7.60
C THR A 458 -38.26 -0.54 -8.04
N VAL A 459 -38.61 -1.54 -8.86
CA VAL A 459 -37.64 -2.45 -9.49
C VAL A 459 -38.08 -2.74 -10.94
N THR A 460 -37.15 -2.68 -11.89
CA THR A 460 -37.37 -2.98 -13.32
C THR A 460 -36.61 -4.24 -13.75
N ASP A 461 -36.87 -4.75 -14.95
CA ASP A 461 -36.14 -5.91 -15.51
C ASP A 461 -34.64 -5.65 -15.70
N ASN A 462 -34.27 -4.37 -15.81
CA ASN A 462 -32.88 -3.93 -15.98
C ASN A 462 -32.28 -3.35 -14.70
N SER A 463 -32.90 -3.62 -13.55
CA SER A 463 -32.42 -3.11 -12.27
C SER A 463 -31.13 -3.78 -11.81
N ILE A 464 -30.22 -2.96 -11.28
CA ILE A 464 -29.07 -3.37 -10.47
C ILE A 464 -28.97 -2.46 -9.24
N TRP A 465 -28.63 -3.07 -8.11
CA TRP A 465 -28.58 -2.42 -6.80
C TRP A 465 -27.27 -2.75 -6.10
N LEU A 466 -26.58 -1.72 -5.61
CA LEU A 466 -25.35 -1.87 -4.83
C LEU A 466 -25.48 -1.08 -3.53
N GLY A 467 -25.48 -1.80 -2.40
CA GLY A 467 -25.45 -1.22 -1.07
C GLY A 467 -24.25 -1.70 -0.28
N VAL A 468 -23.67 -0.79 0.49
CA VAL A 468 -22.56 -1.06 1.40
C VAL A 468 -22.90 -0.57 2.80
N PRO A 469 -22.44 -1.27 3.85
CA PRO A 469 -22.71 -0.85 5.23
C PRO A 469 -21.92 0.42 5.56
N LEU A 470 -22.56 1.33 6.32
CA LEU A 470 -21.86 2.39 7.03
C LEU A 470 -21.43 1.83 8.38
N LYS A 471 -20.15 1.47 8.49
CA LYS A 471 -19.59 0.78 9.65
C LYS A 471 -18.40 1.55 10.23
N VAL A 472 -18.38 1.71 11.55
CA VAL A 472 -17.24 2.22 12.33
C VAL A 472 -16.86 1.13 13.33
N GLU A 473 -15.60 0.68 13.28
CA GLU A 473 -15.13 -0.50 14.02
C GLU A 473 -16.05 -1.70 13.78
N ASP A 474 -16.80 -2.18 14.79
CA ASP A 474 -17.79 -3.27 14.66
C ASP A 474 -19.25 -2.83 14.63
N LYS A 475 -19.51 -1.52 14.72
CA LYS A 475 -20.87 -0.98 14.78
C LYS A 475 -21.35 -0.51 13.40
N VAL A 476 -22.47 -1.06 12.94
CA VAL A 476 -23.16 -0.60 11.74
C VAL A 476 -24.15 0.50 12.12
N ILE A 477 -23.99 1.68 11.51
CA ILE A 477 -24.83 2.86 11.77
C ILE A 477 -25.83 3.14 10.66
N GLY A 478 -25.76 2.39 9.55
CA GLY A 478 -26.56 2.64 8.35
C GLY A 478 -26.06 1.91 7.11
N ALA A 479 -26.54 2.36 5.95
CA ALA A 479 -26.10 1.90 4.64
C ALA A 479 -25.99 3.06 3.64
N MET A 480 -25.10 2.90 2.65
CA MET A 480 -24.94 3.81 1.53
C MET A 480 -25.16 3.03 0.24
N VAL A 481 -25.94 3.59 -0.68
CA VAL A 481 -26.51 2.82 -1.79
C VAL A 481 -26.43 3.60 -3.10
N VAL A 482 -26.13 2.88 -4.19
CA VAL A 482 -26.35 3.29 -5.57
C VAL A 482 -27.22 2.28 -6.29
N GLN A 483 -28.03 2.74 -7.25
CA GLN A 483 -28.88 1.86 -8.05
C GLN A 483 -29.11 2.38 -9.47
N SER A 484 -29.44 1.47 -10.38
CA SER A 484 -29.88 1.79 -11.74
C SER A 484 -31.09 0.96 -12.12
N TYR A 485 -31.99 1.55 -12.89
CA TYR A 485 -33.19 0.90 -13.43
C TYR A 485 -33.08 0.54 -14.92
N THR A 486 -31.92 0.81 -15.55
CA THR A 486 -31.77 0.79 -17.01
C THR A 486 -30.64 -0.09 -17.50
N ASN A 487 -29.67 -0.45 -16.65
CA ASN A 487 -28.55 -1.31 -17.02
C ASN A 487 -28.21 -2.31 -15.90
N PRO A 488 -28.48 -3.62 -16.10
CA PRO A 488 -28.26 -4.64 -15.09
C PRO A 488 -26.77 -5.02 -14.89
N ASN A 489 -25.85 -4.44 -15.66
CA ASN A 489 -24.40 -4.70 -15.59
C ASN A 489 -23.61 -3.42 -15.28
N LEU A 490 -24.26 -2.38 -14.74
CA LEU A 490 -23.63 -1.07 -14.54
C LEU A 490 -22.54 -1.08 -13.45
N TYR A 491 -22.76 -1.84 -12.38
CA TYR A 491 -21.84 -1.95 -11.25
C TYR A 491 -21.15 -3.30 -11.20
N THR A 492 -19.91 -3.29 -10.73
CA THR A 492 -18.98 -4.41 -10.70
C THR A 492 -18.37 -4.59 -9.31
N GLU A 493 -17.58 -5.65 -9.11
CA GLU A 493 -16.84 -5.85 -7.84
C GLU A 493 -15.85 -4.71 -7.53
N LYS A 494 -15.34 -4.00 -8.55
CA LYS A 494 -14.47 -2.83 -8.34
C LYS A 494 -15.23 -1.69 -7.64
N ASP A 495 -16.52 -1.56 -7.97
CA ASP A 495 -17.41 -0.54 -7.40
C ASP A 495 -17.77 -0.84 -5.95
N ILE A 496 -17.88 -2.13 -5.57
CA ILE A 496 -18.05 -2.54 -4.17
C ILE A 496 -16.89 -2.00 -3.32
N LYS A 497 -15.64 -2.27 -3.72
CA LYS A 497 -14.45 -1.84 -2.97
C LYS A 497 -14.36 -0.32 -2.84
N LEU A 498 -14.70 0.41 -3.90
CA LEU A 498 -14.77 1.87 -3.88
C LEU A 498 -15.84 2.33 -2.88
N MET A 499 -17.06 1.81 -2.99
CA MET A 499 -18.18 2.17 -2.13
C MET A 499 -17.90 1.83 -0.66
N GLU A 500 -17.29 0.69 -0.34
CA GLU A 500 -16.89 0.30 1.02
C GLU A 500 -15.86 1.26 1.63
N PHE A 501 -14.84 1.66 0.86
CA PHE A 501 -13.88 2.65 1.34
C PHE A 501 -14.58 3.97 1.65
N VAL A 502 -15.44 4.44 0.75
CA VAL A 502 -16.16 5.71 0.91
C VAL A 502 -17.16 5.62 2.06
N SER A 503 -17.86 4.50 2.22
CA SER A 503 -18.83 4.29 3.30
C SER A 503 -18.14 4.33 4.66
N SER A 504 -16.94 3.75 4.78
CA SER A 504 -16.14 3.82 6.02
C SER A 504 -15.75 5.27 6.37
N GLN A 505 -15.33 6.08 5.38
CA GLN A 505 -15.01 7.49 5.59
C GLN A 505 -16.25 8.29 6.02
N VAL A 506 -17.39 8.06 5.36
CA VAL A 506 -18.67 8.70 5.69
C VAL A 506 -19.14 8.29 7.08
N ALA A 507 -19.09 7.00 7.42
CA ALA A 507 -19.51 6.50 8.72
C ALA A 507 -18.69 7.11 9.86
N THR A 508 -17.37 7.19 9.68
CA THR A 508 -16.45 7.83 10.63
C THR A 508 -16.80 9.30 10.84
N ALA A 509 -17.08 10.04 9.75
CA ALA A 509 -17.47 11.44 9.84
C ALA A 509 -18.81 11.66 10.56
N ILE A 510 -19.79 10.77 10.33
CA ILE A 510 -21.09 10.81 11.00
C ILE A 510 -20.93 10.57 12.51
N GLU A 511 -20.22 9.52 12.91
CA GLU A 511 -20.01 9.22 14.33
C GLU A 511 -19.18 10.30 15.03
N ARG A 512 -18.16 10.85 14.35
CA ARG A 512 -17.42 12.01 14.84
C ARG A 512 -18.35 13.19 15.10
N LYS A 513 -19.28 13.49 14.18
CA LYS A 513 -20.21 14.61 14.36
C LYS A 513 -21.21 14.36 15.48
N ARG A 514 -21.77 13.16 15.57
CA ARG A 514 -22.65 12.76 16.69
C ARG A 514 -21.93 12.84 18.03
N THR A 515 -20.66 12.44 18.08
CA THR A 515 -19.82 12.53 19.29
C THR A 515 -19.54 13.98 19.67
N GLU A 516 -19.18 14.83 18.70
CA GLU A 516 -18.98 16.27 18.91
C GLU A 516 -20.25 16.93 19.47
N GLU A 517 -21.42 16.64 18.89
CA GLU A 517 -22.72 17.13 19.37
C GLU A 517 -23.03 16.61 20.77
N LYS A 518 -22.73 15.34 21.06
CA LYS A 518 -22.93 14.77 22.39
C LYS A 518 -22.02 15.41 23.43
N ILE A 519 -20.74 15.65 23.10
CA ILE A 519 -19.78 16.35 23.96
C ILE A 519 -20.27 17.77 24.23
N LYS A 520 -20.70 18.49 23.19
CA LYS A 520 -21.26 19.84 23.32
C LYS A 520 -22.55 19.86 24.15
N TYR A 521 -23.39 18.83 24.04
CA TYR A 521 -24.58 18.72 24.88
C TYR A 521 -24.19 18.49 26.35
N LEU A 522 -23.30 17.54 26.62
CA LEU A 522 -22.83 17.19 27.97
C LEU A 522 -21.97 18.29 28.62
N SER A 523 -21.34 19.19 27.84
CA SER A 523 -20.67 20.37 28.39
C SER A 523 -21.64 21.32 29.08
N PHE A 524 -22.93 21.28 28.71
CA PHE A 524 -23.97 22.10 29.31
C PHE A 524 -24.96 21.33 30.18
N HIS A 525 -25.12 20.02 30.00
CA HIS A 525 -26.17 19.22 30.67
C HIS A 525 -25.61 18.11 31.55
N ASP A 526 -26.32 17.80 32.65
CA ASP A 526 -26.06 16.67 33.53
C ASP A 526 -26.42 15.35 32.82
N ALA A 527 -25.49 14.39 32.86
CA ALA A 527 -25.60 13.15 32.10
C ALA A 527 -26.75 12.25 32.56
N LEU A 528 -27.13 12.32 33.85
CA LEU A 528 -28.16 11.46 34.42
C LEU A 528 -29.56 12.03 34.21
N THR A 529 -29.75 13.31 34.53
CA THR A 529 -31.07 13.95 34.58
C THR A 529 -31.45 14.67 33.28
N GLY A 530 -30.48 15.01 32.43
CA GLY A 530 -30.71 15.80 31.22
C GLY A 530 -31.00 17.28 31.48
N LEU A 531 -31.01 17.73 32.74
CA LEU A 531 -31.05 19.15 33.11
C LEU A 531 -29.69 19.80 32.83
N TYR A 532 -29.58 21.13 33.01
CA TYR A 532 -28.27 21.78 32.93
C TYR A 532 -27.32 21.27 34.03
N ASN A 533 -26.02 21.28 33.76
CA ASN A 533 -25.00 20.94 34.74
C ASN A 533 -24.59 22.17 35.57
N ARG A 534 -23.78 21.93 36.61
CA ARG A 534 -23.23 22.97 37.48
C ARG A 534 -22.48 24.07 36.72
N ALA A 535 -21.62 23.70 35.77
CA ALA A 535 -20.79 24.67 35.05
C ALA A 535 -21.65 25.66 34.25
N TYR A 536 -22.66 25.17 33.53
CA TYR A 536 -23.60 26.01 32.80
C TYR A 536 -24.42 26.90 33.74
N PHE A 537 -24.89 26.35 34.86
CA PHE A 537 -25.62 27.12 35.87
C PHE A 537 -24.80 28.29 36.41
N GLU A 538 -23.54 28.06 36.79
CA GLU A 538 -22.65 29.11 37.31
C GLU A 538 -22.34 30.18 36.27
N GLU A 539 -22.18 29.80 35.00
CA GLU A 539 -21.97 30.73 33.89
C GLU A 539 -23.23 31.59 33.62
N GLU A 540 -24.39 30.95 33.55
CA GLU A 540 -25.68 31.64 33.34
C GLU A 540 -26.04 32.54 34.51
N LEU A 541 -25.75 32.14 35.74
CA LEU A 541 -25.95 32.99 36.91
C LEU A 541 -25.10 34.26 36.82
N LYS A 542 -23.83 34.17 36.40
CA LYS A 542 -22.98 35.35 36.14
C LYS A 542 -23.56 36.23 35.04
N ARG A 543 -24.03 35.64 33.95
CA ARG A 543 -24.61 36.36 32.80
C ARG A 543 -25.92 37.06 33.16
N LEU A 544 -26.77 36.40 33.94
CA LEU A 544 -28.09 36.90 34.35
C LEU A 544 -28.02 37.86 35.54
N ASN A 545 -26.91 37.90 36.29
CA ASN A 545 -26.70 38.86 37.38
C ASN A 545 -26.43 40.30 36.85
N ASN A 546 -27.39 40.82 36.10
CA ASN A 546 -27.39 42.14 35.50
C ASN A 546 -28.75 42.82 35.77
N PRO A 547 -28.80 44.12 36.09
CA PRO A 547 -30.05 44.85 36.34
C PRO A 547 -31.15 44.68 35.29
N ARG A 548 -30.80 44.37 34.03
CA ARG A 548 -31.77 44.08 32.96
C ARG A 548 -32.63 42.85 33.23
N TYR A 549 -32.13 41.86 33.96
CA TYR A 549 -32.84 40.61 34.28
C TYR A 549 -33.43 40.61 35.68
N TYR A 550 -33.28 41.71 36.43
CA TYR A 550 -33.88 41.84 37.75
C TYR A 550 -35.38 42.11 37.66
N PRO A 551 -36.18 41.63 38.64
CA PRO A 551 -35.79 40.81 39.78
C PRO A 551 -35.27 39.42 39.35
N LEU A 552 -34.13 38.97 39.89
CA LEU A 552 -33.57 37.65 39.60
C LEU A 552 -33.71 36.77 40.84
N SER A 553 -34.49 35.70 40.71
CA SER A 553 -34.68 34.74 41.80
C SER A 553 -33.87 33.47 41.58
N LEU A 554 -33.31 32.96 42.67
CA LEU A 554 -32.54 31.72 42.72
C LEU A 554 -33.19 30.78 43.72
N ILE A 555 -33.30 29.50 43.38
CA ILE A 555 -33.83 28.45 44.25
C ILE A 555 -32.78 27.35 44.38
N SER A 556 -32.43 27.00 45.61
CA SER A 556 -31.63 25.82 45.96
C SER A 556 -32.55 24.72 46.45
N ILE A 557 -32.34 23.49 45.99
CA ILE A 557 -33.15 22.32 46.29
C ILE A 557 -32.25 21.13 46.62
N ASP A 558 -32.62 20.37 47.63
CA ASP A 558 -31.96 19.13 48.04
C ASP A 558 -33.00 17.99 48.07
N VAL A 559 -32.69 16.87 47.41
CA VAL A 559 -33.54 15.67 47.41
C VAL A 559 -33.25 14.84 48.66
N ASN A 560 -34.21 14.87 49.59
CA ASN A 560 -34.10 14.18 50.86
C ASN A 560 -34.13 12.65 50.71
N GLY A 561 -33.24 11.97 51.42
CA GLY A 561 -33.31 10.51 51.58
C GLY A 561 -32.64 9.69 50.47
N LEU A 562 -31.98 10.34 49.50
CA LEU A 562 -31.26 9.64 48.42
C LEU A 562 -30.27 8.58 48.94
N LYS A 563 -29.48 8.90 49.97
CA LYS A 563 -28.52 7.97 50.58
C LYS A 563 -29.21 6.71 51.13
N VAL A 564 -30.36 6.86 51.80
CA VAL A 564 -31.10 5.73 52.37
C VAL A 564 -31.61 4.81 51.25
N ILE A 565 -32.10 5.40 50.16
CA ILE A 565 -32.56 4.64 48.99
C ILE A 565 -31.39 3.90 48.34
N ASN A 566 -30.24 4.55 48.14
CA ASN A 566 -29.04 3.92 47.58
C ASN A 566 -28.53 2.77 48.45
N ASP A 567 -28.44 2.97 49.76
CA ASP A 567 -27.93 1.98 50.71
C ASP A 567 -28.89 0.77 50.84
N THR A 568 -30.19 0.97 50.59
CA THR A 568 -31.23 -0.06 50.75
C THR A 568 -31.57 -0.79 49.45
N PHE A 569 -31.71 -0.06 48.34
CA PHE A 569 -32.22 -0.58 47.06
C PHE A 569 -31.20 -0.52 45.92
N GLY A 570 -30.04 0.10 46.17
CA GLY A 570 -28.96 0.26 45.20
C GLY A 570 -29.02 1.58 44.43
N HIS A 571 -27.87 1.97 43.85
CA HIS A 571 -27.70 3.24 43.16
C HIS A 571 -28.64 3.43 41.96
N ASN A 572 -29.00 2.37 41.23
CA ASN A 572 -29.92 2.46 40.11
C ASN A 572 -31.31 2.97 40.52
N GLU A 573 -31.77 2.68 41.73
CA GLU A 573 -33.05 3.18 42.24
C GLU A 573 -32.95 4.65 42.68
N GLY A 574 -31.81 5.07 43.24
CA GLY A 574 -31.55 6.48 43.48
C GLY A 574 -31.47 7.30 42.19
N ASP A 575 -30.88 6.72 41.14
CA ASP A 575 -30.83 7.35 39.81
C ASP A 575 -32.24 7.56 39.24
N LYS A 576 -33.14 6.57 39.38
CA LYS A 576 -34.55 6.71 38.98
C LYS A 576 -35.26 7.83 39.74
N LEU A 577 -35.03 7.97 41.05
CA LEU A 577 -35.59 9.06 41.86
C LEU A 577 -35.14 10.43 41.31
N LEU A 578 -33.85 10.59 41.02
CA LEU A 578 -33.29 11.85 40.51
C LEU A 578 -33.80 12.19 39.11
N GLN A 579 -33.86 11.20 38.22
CA GLN A 579 -34.43 11.35 36.88
C GLN A 579 -35.90 11.75 36.92
N HIS A 580 -36.68 11.08 37.77
CA HIS A 580 -38.10 11.40 37.93
C HIS A 580 -38.31 12.80 38.52
N PHE A 581 -37.52 13.18 39.54
CA PHE A 581 -37.57 14.53 40.08
C PHE A 581 -37.23 15.60 39.03
N ALA A 582 -36.22 15.35 38.18
CA ALA A 582 -35.89 16.23 37.08
C ALA A 582 -37.06 16.40 36.08
N GLN A 583 -37.72 15.30 35.70
CA GLN A 583 -38.92 15.35 34.84
C GLN A 583 -40.05 16.15 35.49
N LEU A 584 -40.27 15.96 36.79
CA LEU A 584 -41.26 16.71 37.56
C LEU A 584 -40.94 18.21 37.56
N LEU A 585 -39.68 18.60 37.80
CA LEU A 585 -39.23 20.00 37.72
C LEU A 585 -39.50 20.60 36.34
N THR A 586 -39.17 19.89 35.25
CA THR A 586 -39.43 20.35 33.89
C THR A 586 -40.94 20.50 33.63
N SER A 587 -41.78 19.61 34.17
CA SER A 587 -43.25 19.66 33.98
C SER A 587 -43.92 20.90 34.60
N VAL A 588 -43.35 21.47 35.66
CA VAL A 588 -43.90 22.65 36.36
C VAL A 588 -43.27 23.97 35.90
N SER A 589 -42.36 23.91 34.92
CA SER A 589 -41.53 25.04 34.46
C SER A 589 -42.17 25.91 33.38
N ARG A 590 -41.66 27.14 33.22
CA ARG A 590 -41.96 28.02 32.07
C ARG A 590 -40.77 28.03 31.10
N LYS A 591 -41.03 28.43 29.85
CA LYS A 591 -39.98 28.61 28.84
C LYS A 591 -39.07 29.78 29.25
N GLY A 592 -37.80 29.50 29.52
CA GLY A 592 -36.79 30.49 29.92
C GLY A 592 -36.25 30.31 31.34
N ASP A 593 -36.88 29.47 32.16
CA ASP A 593 -36.35 29.07 33.47
C ASP A 593 -35.15 28.12 33.27
N ILE A 594 -34.09 28.27 34.07
CA ILE A 594 -32.88 27.43 33.98
C ILE A 594 -32.89 26.47 35.16
N PHE A 595 -32.96 25.17 34.88
CA PHE A 595 -32.91 24.11 35.88
C PHE A 595 -31.60 23.37 35.76
N ALA A 596 -30.89 23.23 36.86
CA ALA A 596 -29.62 22.54 36.89
C ALA A 596 -29.55 21.54 38.03
N ARG A 597 -28.82 20.44 37.80
CA ARG A 597 -28.32 19.59 38.87
C ARG A 597 -26.88 20.01 39.17
N ILE A 598 -26.65 20.45 40.40
CA ILE A 598 -25.38 21.07 40.81
C ILE A 598 -24.53 20.15 41.71
N GLY A 599 -25.13 19.09 42.24
CA GLY A 599 -24.49 18.10 43.10
C GLY A 599 -25.15 16.72 43.01
N GLY A 600 -24.86 15.84 43.98
CA GLY A 600 -25.39 14.48 44.01
C GLY A 600 -26.93 14.46 44.13
N ASP A 601 -27.44 15.08 45.18
CA ASP A 601 -28.87 15.29 45.50
C ASP A 601 -29.30 16.75 45.37
N GLU A 602 -28.40 17.64 44.93
CA GLU A 602 -28.61 19.09 44.88
C GLU A 602 -29.01 19.57 43.48
N PHE A 603 -30.06 20.38 43.43
CA PHE A 603 -30.59 21.06 42.25
C PHE A 603 -30.69 22.56 42.49
N ALA A 604 -30.56 23.34 41.43
CA ALA A 604 -30.72 24.78 41.49
C ALA A 604 -31.52 25.31 40.30
N ILE A 605 -32.24 26.41 40.53
CA ILE A 605 -33.11 27.03 39.53
C ILE A 605 -32.81 28.53 39.45
N LEU A 606 -32.64 29.06 38.23
CA LEU A 606 -32.59 30.50 37.96
C LEU A 606 -33.89 30.94 37.30
N LEU A 607 -34.49 31.97 37.89
CA LEU A 607 -35.76 32.55 37.46
C LEU A 607 -35.53 34.05 37.17
N PRO A 608 -35.19 34.41 35.93
CA PRO A 608 -35.04 35.81 35.55
C PRO A 608 -36.39 36.52 35.57
N SER A 609 -36.39 37.84 35.82
CA SER A 609 -37.60 38.67 35.89
C SER A 609 -38.69 38.12 36.83
N THR A 610 -38.28 37.51 37.94
CA THR A 610 -39.15 36.85 38.92
C THR A 610 -38.93 37.45 40.30
N THR A 611 -39.98 38.04 40.86
CA THR A 611 -40.00 38.65 42.20
C THR A 611 -39.90 37.61 43.31
N SER A 612 -39.62 38.07 44.54
CA SER A 612 -39.57 37.21 45.72
C SER A 612 -40.90 36.48 46.00
N GLU A 613 -42.04 37.16 45.77
CA GLU A 613 -43.38 36.59 45.95
C GLU A 613 -43.67 35.49 44.91
N GLU A 614 -43.27 35.73 43.66
CA GLU A 614 -43.43 34.75 42.57
C GLU A 614 -42.52 33.54 42.78
N ALA A 615 -41.27 33.75 43.22
CA ALA A 615 -40.34 32.67 43.56
C ALA A 615 -40.90 31.81 44.71
N ARG A 616 -41.49 32.43 45.73
CA ARG A 616 -42.19 31.73 46.81
C ARG A 616 -43.35 30.87 46.28
N SER A 617 -44.21 31.46 45.45
CA SER A 617 -45.33 30.75 44.82
C SER A 617 -44.87 29.57 43.97
N PHE A 618 -43.75 29.74 43.25
CA PHE A 618 -43.14 28.67 42.47
C PHE A 618 -42.58 27.54 43.34
N CYS A 619 -41.90 27.86 44.43
CA CYS A 619 -41.44 26.88 45.43
C CYS A 619 -42.62 26.05 45.97
N GLU A 620 -43.74 26.68 46.32
CA GLU A 620 -44.94 25.99 46.78
C GLU A 620 -45.59 25.13 45.70
N ARG A 621 -45.50 25.54 44.43
CA ARG A 621 -45.93 24.72 43.29
C ARG A 621 -45.09 23.44 43.16
N ILE A 622 -43.77 23.54 43.30
CA ILE A 622 -42.87 22.37 43.26
C ILE A 622 -43.21 21.41 44.41
N LYS A 623 -43.34 21.91 45.64
CA LYS A 623 -43.71 21.07 46.80
C LYS A 623 -45.02 20.33 46.56
N ARG A 624 -46.07 21.03 46.12
CA ARG A 624 -47.37 20.42 45.83
C ARG A 624 -47.31 19.38 44.72
N ALA A 625 -46.46 19.59 43.71
CA ALA A 625 -46.26 18.61 42.65
C ALA A 625 -45.60 17.33 43.20
N CYS A 626 -44.60 17.46 44.07
CA CYS A 626 -43.97 16.32 44.75
C CYS A 626 -44.96 15.57 45.69
N GLU A 627 -45.77 16.30 46.45
CA GLU A 627 -46.75 15.70 47.37
C GLU A 627 -47.86 14.91 46.64
N LYS A 628 -48.32 15.44 45.50
CA LYS A 628 -49.39 14.84 44.68
C LYS A 628 -48.90 13.79 43.70
N ASP A 629 -47.58 13.64 43.56
CA ASP A 629 -47.00 12.65 42.67
C ASP A 629 -47.39 11.23 43.10
N LYS A 630 -47.77 10.44 42.11
CA LYS A 630 -48.33 9.08 42.29
C LYS A 630 -47.36 8.00 41.81
N ILE A 631 -46.09 8.34 41.59
CA ILE A 631 -45.09 7.37 41.17
C ILE A 631 -45.09 6.13 42.08
N ARG A 632 -44.85 4.99 41.44
CA ARG A 632 -44.66 3.70 42.08
C ARG A 632 -43.29 3.13 41.70
N PRO A 633 -42.59 2.50 42.65
CA PRO A 633 -42.94 2.35 44.06
C PRO A 633 -42.87 3.69 44.84
N ILE A 634 -43.63 3.80 45.94
CA ILE A 634 -43.88 5.06 46.68
C ILE A 634 -42.61 5.79 47.13
N TYR A 635 -41.51 5.07 47.33
CA TYR A 635 -40.23 5.61 47.79
C TYR A 635 -39.48 6.42 46.74
N LEU A 636 -39.86 6.28 45.46
CA LEU A 636 -39.38 7.14 44.38
C LEU A 636 -40.13 8.47 44.32
N ARG A 637 -41.15 8.68 45.17
CA ARG A 637 -41.85 9.97 45.24
C ARG A 637 -40.90 11.02 45.81
N PRO A 638 -40.61 12.13 45.10
CA PRO A 638 -39.63 13.09 45.58
C PRO A 638 -40.03 13.72 46.92
N ASN A 639 -39.10 13.71 47.87
CA ASN A 639 -39.16 14.52 49.07
C ASN A 639 -38.01 15.52 48.99
N ILE A 640 -38.30 16.81 49.13
CA ILE A 640 -37.32 17.86 48.88
C ILE A 640 -37.29 18.89 50.00
N SER A 641 -36.11 19.45 50.22
CA SER A 641 -35.93 20.69 50.96
C SER A 641 -35.56 21.79 49.98
N LEU A 642 -36.15 22.96 50.13
CA LEU A 642 -35.91 24.07 49.21
C LEU A 642 -35.75 25.40 49.93
N GLY A 643 -34.99 26.29 49.32
CA GLY A 643 -34.78 27.67 49.77
C GLY A 643 -34.63 28.57 48.56
N TYR A 644 -35.05 29.83 48.69
CA TYR A 644 -34.95 30.79 47.60
C TYR A 644 -34.46 32.14 48.08
N ALA A 645 -33.79 32.87 47.21
CA ALA A 645 -33.38 34.25 47.41
C ALA A 645 -33.62 35.06 46.14
N THR A 646 -33.87 36.35 46.29
CA THR A 646 -34.20 37.23 45.16
C THR A 646 -33.35 38.48 45.21
N GLN A 647 -32.77 38.80 44.07
CA GLN A 647 -32.02 40.01 43.84
C GLN A 647 -32.95 41.09 43.27
N GLU A 648 -33.21 42.13 44.07
CA GLU A 648 -34.00 43.30 43.70
C GLU A 648 -33.12 44.56 43.73
N GLY A 649 -33.11 45.36 42.65
CA GLY A 649 -32.42 46.65 42.64
C GLY A 649 -30.90 46.60 42.42
N LYS A 650 -30.09 47.11 43.37
CA LYS A 650 -28.62 47.31 43.19
C LYS A 650 -27.85 46.00 43.29
N TYR A 651 -26.84 45.85 42.41
CA TYR A 651 -25.94 44.70 42.31
C TYR A 651 -25.45 44.20 43.69
N ARG A 652 -25.76 42.95 44.02
CA ARG A 652 -25.15 42.19 45.10
C ARG A 652 -24.19 41.17 44.50
N ASP A 653 -23.20 40.80 45.29
CA ASP A 653 -22.29 39.72 44.95
C ASP A 653 -23.04 38.37 44.84
N ILE A 654 -22.67 37.58 43.83
CA ILE A 654 -23.36 36.33 43.46
C ILE A 654 -23.27 35.30 44.58
N GLU A 655 -22.14 35.22 45.28
CA GLU A 655 -21.97 34.29 46.40
C GLU A 655 -22.95 34.60 47.53
N THR A 656 -23.36 35.87 47.67
CA THR A 656 -24.30 36.28 48.72
C THR A 656 -25.71 35.74 48.46
N ILE A 657 -26.22 35.84 47.23
CA ILE A 657 -27.56 35.34 46.90
C ILE A 657 -27.64 33.81 46.93
N LEU A 658 -26.60 33.12 46.45
CA LEU A 658 -26.48 31.67 46.56
C LEU A 658 -26.50 31.23 48.02
N LYS A 659 -25.64 31.82 48.85
CA LYS A 659 -25.54 31.52 50.28
C LYS A 659 -26.86 31.78 51.01
N GLU A 660 -27.61 32.82 50.63
CA GLU A 660 -28.92 33.09 51.21
C GLU A 660 -29.94 32.00 50.85
N ALA A 661 -29.99 31.56 49.59
CA ALA A 661 -30.87 30.48 49.16
C ALA A 661 -30.50 29.15 49.83
N ASP A 662 -29.22 28.82 49.90
CA ASP A 662 -28.70 27.60 50.54
C ASP A 662 -28.98 27.60 52.04
N ASN A 663 -28.78 28.72 52.73
CA ASN A 663 -29.10 28.84 54.16
C ASN A 663 -30.60 28.63 54.42
N ARG A 664 -31.47 29.19 53.57
CA ARG A 664 -32.93 29.00 53.67
C ARG A 664 -33.31 27.55 53.36
N MET A 665 -32.64 26.89 52.41
CA MET A 665 -32.83 25.48 52.10
C MET A 665 -32.40 24.61 53.28
N TYR A 666 -31.25 24.88 53.89
CA TYR A 666 -30.76 24.17 55.07
C TYR A 666 -31.70 24.36 56.27
N GLN A 667 -32.20 25.58 56.50
CA GLN A 667 -33.24 25.83 57.50
C GLN A 667 -34.50 25.02 57.20
N ASN A 668 -34.96 25.00 55.94
CA ASN A 668 -36.09 24.17 55.53
C ASN A 668 -35.82 22.69 55.78
N LYS A 669 -34.60 22.19 55.54
CA LYS A 669 -34.15 20.82 55.82
C LYS A 669 -34.22 20.46 57.31
N LEU A 670 -33.85 21.39 58.20
CA LEU A 670 -33.97 21.21 59.65
C LEU A 670 -35.43 21.15 60.10
N PHE A 671 -36.28 22.08 59.63
CA PHE A 671 -37.70 22.09 60.00
C PHE A 671 -38.48 20.93 59.38
N SER A 672 -38.03 20.43 58.23
CA SER A 672 -38.58 19.25 57.57
C SER A 672 -38.02 17.93 58.13
N ALA A 673 -37.13 17.93 59.12
CA ALA A 673 -36.63 16.70 59.74
C ALA A 673 -37.77 15.85 60.35
N LYS A 674 -38.74 16.49 61.02
CA LYS A 674 -39.96 15.80 61.50
C LYS A 674 -40.83 15.26 60.35
N SER A 675 -40.83 15.92 59.20
CA SER A 675 -41.49 15.41 57.99
C SER A 675 -40.68 14.35 57.25
N LYS A 676 -39.36 14.29 57.43
CA LYS A 676 -38.48 13.26 56.88
C LYS A 676 -38.69 11.94 57.60
N GLU A 677 -38.77 11.98 58.93
CA GLU A 677 -39.14 10.82 59.76
C GLU A 677 -40.51 10.28 59.35
N LYS A 678 -41.54 11.16 59.33
CA LYS A 678 -42.88 10.79 58.88
C LYS A 678 -42.89 10.26 57.45
N TYR A 679 -42.13 10.86 56.53
CA TYR A 679 -42.03 10.42 55.14
C TYR A 679 -41.38 9.05 55.02
N LEU A 680 -40.27 8.80 55.73
CA LEU A 680 -39.62 7.50 55.74
C LEU A 680 -40.56 6.45 56.32
N LEU A 681 -41.23 6.77 57.44
CA LEU A 681 -42.22 5.91 58.06
C LEU A 681 -43.38 5.60 57.10
N ASP A 682 -43.98 6.62 56.48
CA ASP A 682 -45.06 6.47 55.50
C ASP A 682 -44.60 5.66 54.28
N SER A 683 -43.37 5.87 53.82
CA SER A 683 -42.78 5.16 52.68
C SER A 683 -42.56 3.69 53.00
N PHE A 684 -41.90 3.37 54.12
CA PHE A 684 -41.70 1.98 54.55
C PHE A 684 -43.02 1.29 54.85
N SER A 685 -43.99 1.97 55.48
CA SER A 685 -45.33 1.43 55.74
C SER A 685 -46.09 1.13 54.45
N ALA A 686 -45.99 2.01 53.45
CA ALA A 686 -46.63 1.80 52.15
C ALA A 686 -45.94 0.69 51.35
N MET A 687 -44.60 0.57 51.41
CA MET A 687 -43.89 -0.55 50.79
C MET A 687 -44.24 -1.90 51.42
N LEU A 688 -44.33 -1.94 52.75
CA LEU A 688 -44.81 -3.11 53.49
C LEU A 688 -46.22 -3.47 53.02
N ALA A 689 -47.14 -2.50 52.98
CA ALA A 689 -48.51 -2.73 52.55
C ALA A 689 -48.64 -3.21 51.09
N GLU A 690 -47.68 -2.88 50.20
CA GLU A 690 -47.66 -3.41 48.82
C GLU A 690 -47.22 -4.88 48.75
N ARG A 691 -46.47 -5.34 49.77
CA ARG A 691 -45.89 -6.70 49.84
C ARG A 691 -46.49 -7.59 50.92
N ASP A 692 -47.37 -7.03 51.74
CA ASP A 692 -48.15 -7.73 52.74
C ASP A 692 -49.51 -8.15 52.15
N PRO A 693 -49.86 -9.45 52.12
CA PRO A 693 -51.17 -9.91 51.70
C PRO A 693 -52.32 -9.42 52.61
N HIS A 694 -52.04 -8.85 53.78
CA HIS A 694 -53.03 -8.38 54.74
C HIS A 694 -53.44 -6.91 54.55
N THR A 695 -54.69 -6.58 54.91
CA THR A 695 -55.23 -5.22 54.76
C THR A 695 -54.66 -4.25 55.79
N LYS A 696 -54.65 -2.95 55.47
CA LYS A 696 -54.21 -1.86 56.38
C LYS A 696 -54.89 -1.91 57.77
N ASP A 697 -56.14 -2.38 57.83
CA ASP A 697 -56.91 -2.57 59.06
C ASP A 697 -56.36 -3.68 59.98
N HIS A 698 -55.60 -4.64 59.43
CA HIS A 698 -54.99 -5.74 60.18
C HIS A 698 -53.76 -5.26 60.96
N SER A 699 -52.86 -4.53 60.28
CA SER A 699 -51.66 -3.93 60.89
C SER A 699 -52.00 -2.98 62.04
N GLN A 700 -53.10 -2.21 61.92
CA GLN A 700 -53.56 -1.34 62.99
C GLN A 700 -54.03 -2.12 64.23
N LYS A 701 -54.76 -3.23 64.05
CA LYS A 701 -55.22 -4.09 65.15
C LYS A 701 -54.07 -4.79 65.86
N LEU A 702 -53.06 -5.24 65.11
CA LEU A 702 -51.83 -5.81 65.66
C LEU A 702 -51.13 -4.79 66.56
N GLN A 703 -50.99 -3.55 66.10
CA GLN A 703 -50.37 -2.46 66.86
C GLN A 703 -51.17 -2.12 68.14
N GLU A 704 -52.50 -2.03 68.06
CA GLU A 704 -53.36 -1.80 69.23
C GLU A 704 -53.22 -2.91 70.27
N LEU A 705 -53.19 -4.17 69.83
CA LEU A 705 -53.01 -5.33 70.69
C LEU A 705 -51.61 -5.37 71.32
N ALA A 706 -50.56 -5.12 70.55
CA ALA A 706 -49.18 -5.04 71.06
C ALA A 706 -49.06 -3.96 72.14
N LEU A 707 -49.66 -2.79 71.93
CA LEU A 707 -49.64 -1.70 72.90
C LEU A 707 -50.46 -2.01 74.16
N ALA A 708 -51.64 -2.62 74.03
CA ALA A 708 -52.42 -3.08 75.18
C ALA A 708 -51.63 -4.10 76.00
N PHE A 709 -50.97 -5.03 75.32
CA PHE A 709 -50.13 -6.04 75.95
C PHE A 709 -48.92 -5.44 76.66
N GLY A 710 -48.22 -4.51 76.01
CA GLY A 710 -47.09 -3.78 76.60
C GLY A 710 -47.47 -2.97 77.83
N LYS A 711 -48.66 -2.36 77.85
CA LYS A 711 -49.18 -1.62 79.02
C LYS A 711 -49.43 -2.53 80.21
N GLU A 712 -50.01 -3.71 79.99
CA GLU A 712 -50.28 -4.68 81.06
C GLU A 712 -48.98 -5.24 81.67
N ILE A 713 -47.91 -5.35 80.87
CA ILE A 713 -46.57 -5.76 81.34
C ILE A 713 -45.87 -4.63 82.11
N GLY A 714 -46.36 -3.38 82.02
CA GLY A 714 -45.76 -2.21 82.68
C GLY A 714 -44.59 -1.61 81.92
N LEU A 715 -44.59 -1.66 80.58
CA LEU A 715 -43.58 -0.98 79.76
C LEU A 715 -43.61 0.54 79.98
N THR A 716 -42.41 1.14 80.01
CA THR A 716 -42.24 2.61 80.04
C THR A 716 -42.77 3.27 78.76
N GLU A 717 -43.08 4.57 78.79
CA GLU A 717 -43.51 5.31 77.59
C GLU A 717 -42.52 5.15 76.42
N TYR A 718 -41.21 5.23 76.70
CA TYR A 718 -40.17 5.01 75.70
C TYR A 718 -40.22 3.61 75.07
N GLN A 719 -40.46 2.56 75.87
CA GLN A 719 -40.61 1.19 75.36
C GLN A 719 -41.92 1.00 74.60
N LEU A 720 -43.01 1.67 75.00
CA LEU A 720 -44.27 1.66 74.28
C LEU A 720 -44.16 2.34 72.91
N ASP A 721 -43.42 3.45 72.82
CA ASP A 721 -43.14 4.12 71.54
C ASP A 721 -42.30 3.24 70.61
N ASN A 722 -41.25 2.59 71.14
CA ASN A 722 -40.47 1.62 70.39
C ASN A 722 -41.31 0.40 69.97
N LEU A 723 -42.20 -0.11 70.84
CA LEU A 723 -43.09 -1.21 70.51
C LEU A 723 -44.09 -0.82 69.42
N LYS A 724 -44.61 0.41 69.45
CA LYS A 724 -45.48 0.96 68.41
C LYS A 724 -44.78 0.95 67.05
N LEU A 725 -43.54 1.43 67.02
CA LEU A 725 -42.72 1.48 65.81
C LEU A 725 -42.34 0.07 65.33
N LEU A 726 -41.99 -0.82 66.25
CA LEU A 726 -41.66 -2.22 65.95
C LEU A 726 -42.86 -2.95 65.37
N ALA A 727 -44.06 -2.79 65.94
CA ALA A 727 -45.29 -3.41 65.42
C ALA A 727 -45.60 -2.99 63.97
N LEU A 728 -45.12 -1.82 63.53
CA LEU A 728 -45.30 -1.33 62.16
C LEU A 728 -44.23 -1.86 61.20
N LEU A 729 -43.01 -2.09 61.69
CA LEU A 729 -41.82 -2.33 60.86
C LEU A 729 -41.14 -3.69 61.08
N TYR A 730 -41.64 -4.56 61.96
CA TYR A 730 -40.98 -5.84 62.29
C TYR A 730 -40.72 -6.71 61.06
N ASP A 731 -41.61 -6.64 60.08
CA ASP A 731 -41.56 -7.38 58.83
C ASP A 731 -40.91 -6.62 57.66
N ILE A 732 -40.30 -5.46 57.90
CA ILE A 732 -39.82 -4.55 56.84
C ILE A 732 -38.87 -5.20 55.83
N GLY A 733 -38.12 -6.21 56.26
CA GLY A 733 -37.21 -6.92 55.37
C GLY A 733 -37.86 -7.85 54.36
N LYS A 734 -39.18 -8.12 54.44
CA LYS A 734 -39.93 -8.80 53.38
C LYS A 734 -39.86 -8.04 52.06
N ILE A 735 -39.59 -6.73 52.10
CA ILE A 735 -39.31 -5.92 50.91
C ILE A 735 -38.12 -6.43 50.11
N GLY A 736 -37.07 -6.95 50.77
CA GLY A 736 -35.92 -7.52 50.08
C GLY A 736 -36.08 -8.99 49.66
N THR A 737 -37.25 -9.59 49.91
CA THR A 737 -37.52 -11.00 49.57
C THR A 737 -38.05 -11.13 48.13
N PRO A 738 -37.57 -12.09 47.31
CA PRO A 738 -38.06 -12.27 45.95
C PRO A 738 -39.56 -12.59 45.88
N ASP A 739 -40.26 -12.00 44.90
CA ASP A 739 -41.71 -12.18 44.69
C ASP A 739 -42.11 -13.64 44.48
N SER A 740 -41.24 -14.42 43.83
CA SER A 740 -41.41 -15.86 43.62
C SER A 740 -41.45 -16.68 44.90
N ILE A 741 -40.92 -16.13 46.01
CA ILE A 741 -40.97 -16.74 47.34
C ILE A 741 -42.12 -16.12 48.14
N LEU A 742 -42.22 -14.80 48.18
CA LEU A 742 -43.17 -14.08 49.03
C LEU A 742 -44.63 -14.33 48.64
N PHE A 743 -44.95 -14.39 47.34
CA PHE A 743 -46.32 -14.59 46.83
C PHE A 743 -46.58 -16.03 46.36
N LYS A 744 -45.76 -16.99 46.78
CA LYS A 744 -45.87 -18.37 46.31
C LYS A 744 -47.15 -19.04 46.81
N ASN A 745 -47.89 -19.62 45.88
CA ASN A 745 -49.14 -20.34 46.12
C ASN A 745 -48.94 -21.84 46.44
N SER A 746 -47.82 -22.21 47.02
CA SER A 746 -47.53 -23.59 47.43
C SER A 746 -46.48 -23.58 48.54
N ALA A 747 -46.29 -24.72 49.21
CA ALA A 747 -45.29 -24.82 50.26
C ALA A 747 -43.90 -24.42 49.75
N LEU A 748 -43.20 -23.60 50.54
CA LEU A 748 -41.82 -23.23 50.28
C LEU A 748 -40.93 -24.48 50.38
N THR A 749 -40.02 -24.66 49.44
CA THR A 749 -38.96 -25.65 49.51
C THR A 749 -37.97 -25.28 50.62
N SER A 750 -37.15 -26.23 51.08
CA SER A 750 -36.15 -25.95 52.12
C SER A 750 -35.19 -24.82 51.73
N SER A 751 -34.79 -24.71 50.46
CA SER A 751 -33.93 -23.62 49.99
C SER A 751 -34.64 -22.27 49.92
N GLU A 752 -35.92 -22.24 49.55
CA GLU A 752 -36.72 -21.00 49.57
C GLU A 752 -37.02 -20.55 51.01
N TRP A 753 -37.22 -21.50 51.94
CA TRP A 753 -37.42 -21.22 53.34
C TRP A 753 -36.18 -20.61 54.00
N GLU A 754 -34.98 -21.11 53.72
CA GLU A 754 -33.74 -20.47 54.18
C GLU A 754 -33.62 -19.02 53.68
N LYS A 755 -33.96 -18.76 52.42
CA LYS A 755 -33.98 -17.39 51.87
C LYS A 755 -35.07 -16.52 52.49
N MET A 756 -36.23 -17.09 52.86
CA MET A 756 -37.29 -16.36 53.54
C MET A 756 -36.83 -15.87 54.92
N LYS A 757 -36.02 -16.64 55.66
CA LYS A 757 -35.50 -16.25 56.98
C LYS A 757 -34.62 -14.99 56.93
N ASP A 758 -33.98 -14.71 55.79
CA ASP A 758 -33.12 -13.54 55.62
C ASP A 758 -33.85 -12.20 55.80
N HIS A 759 -35.19 -12.18 55.74
CA HIS A 759 -35.96 -10.95 55.92
C HIS A 759 -35.67 -10.26 57.27
N THR A 760 -35.35 -10.99 58.34
CA THR A 760 -35.00 -10.37 59.63
C THR A 760 -33.68 -9.60 59.53
N GLN A 761 -32.68 -10.17 58.84
CA GLN A 761 -31.38 -9.54 58.59
C GLN A 761 -31.48 -8.39 57.59
N ILE A 762 -32.34 -8.51 56.57
CA ILE A 762 -32.63 -7.43 55.63
C ILE A 762 -33.28 -6.27 56.39
N GLY A 763 -34.30 -6.54 57.21
CA GLY A 763 -35.00 -5.52 57.98
C GLY A 763 -34.09 -4.79 58.96
N TYR A 764 -33.24 -5.53 59.68
CA TYR A 764 -32.19 -4.94 60.52
C TYR A 764 -31.29 -3.98 59.75
N ARG A 765 -30.80 -4.39 58.56
CA ARG A 765 -29.92 -3.54 57.73
C ARG A 765 -30.62 -2.28 57.24
N MET A 766 -31.92 -2.35 56.93
CA MET A 766 -32.72 -1.21 56.47
C MET A 766 -32.87 -0.14 57.54
N VAL A 767 -33.09 -0.53 58.80
CA VAL A 767 -33.43 0.43 59.85
C VAL A 767 -32.27 0.84 60.75
N LYS A 768 -31.20 0.04 60.87
CA LYS A 768 -30.12 0.27 61.86
C LYS A 768 -29.37 1.60 61.69
N ASN A 769 -29.32 2.14 60.47
CA ASN A 769 -28.60 3.37 60.15
C ASN A 769 -29.51 4.60 60.14
N ILE A 770 -30.81 4.42 60.42
CA ILE A 770 -31.79 5.50 60.52
C ILE A 770 -31.93 5.83 62.01
N PRO A 771 -31.45 6.99 62.49
CA PRO A 771 -31.40 7.31 63.93
C PRO A 771 -32.73 7.07 64.67
N GLU A 772 -33.84 7.38 64.01
CA GLU A 772 -35.20 7.25 64.53
C GLU A 772 -35.64 5.78 64.67
N PHE A 773 -35.14 4.88 63.81
CA PHE A 773 -35.51 3.46 63.81
C PHE A 773 -34.43 2.54 64.40
N ALA A 774 -33.22 3.06 64.61
CA ALA A 774 -32.11 2.34 65.22
C ALA A 774 -32.46 1.67 66.56
N PRO A 775 -33.26 2.27 67.47
CA PRO A 775 -33.64 1.64 68.73
C PRO A 775 -34.36 0.30 68.56
N ILE A 776 -35.11 0.10 67.47
CA ILE A 776 -35.87 -1.13 67.23
C ILE A 776 -35.14 -2.11 66.31
N ALA A 777 -34.00 -1.73 65.72
CA ALA A 777 -33.32 -2.57 64.72
C ALA A 777 -32.98 -3.96 65.27
N ARG A 778 -32.48 -4.02 66.51
CA ARG A 778 -32.18 -5.29 67.18
C ARG A 778 -33.45 -6.12 67.41
N GLU A 779 -34.57 -5.47 67.73
CA GLU A 779 -35.84 -6.14 67.96
C GLU A 779 -36.38 -6.76 66.65
N ILE A 780 -36.21 -6.06 65.52
CA ILE A 780 -36.51 -6.57 64.17
C ILE A 780 -35.66 -7.78 63.82
N LEU A 781 -34.38 -7.78 64.19
CA LEU A 781 -33.49 -8.90 63.86
C LEU A 781 -33.92 -10.21 64.54
N TYR A 782 -34.49 -10.14 65.74
CA TYR A 782 -34.71 -11.30 66.62
C TYR A 782 -36.19 -11.63 66.91
N HIS A 783 -37.14 -11.01 66.21
CA HIS A 783 -38.58 -11.24 66.46
C HIS A 783 -39.07 -12.66 66.12
N HIS A 784 -38.28 -13.45 65.39
CA HIS A 784 -38.53 -14.86 65.08
C HIS A 784 -37.66 -15.84 65.90
N GLU A 785 -36.95 -15.36 66.92
CA GLU A 785 -36.33 -16.24 67.91
C GLU A 785 -37.41 -16.92 68.76
N HIS A 786 -37.16 -18.17 69.13
CA HIS A 786 -38.04 -18.96 69.98
C HIS A 786 -37.44 -19.07 71.37
N TRP A 787 -38.28 -19.10 72.41
CA TRP A 787 -37.83 -19.17 73.80
C TRP A 787 -36.82 -20.31 74.08
N ASP A 788 -36.97 -21.46 73.42
CA ASP A 788 -36.09 -22.64 73.53
C ASP A 788 -34.82 -22.60 72.65
N GLY A 789 -34.69 -21.57 71.81
CA GLY A 789 -33.61 -21.33 70.85
C GLY A 789 -33.69 -22.14 69.56
N THR A 790 -34.87 -22.66 69.23
CA THR A 790 -35.13 -23.29 67.91
C THR A 790 -35.48 -22.27 66.81
N GLY A 791 -35.56 -20.99 67.16
CA GLY A 791 -35.86 -19.89 66.25
C GLY A 791 -34.66 -19.44 65.42
N TYR A 792 -34.81 -18.31 64.74
CA TYR A 792 -33.80 -17.72 63.85
C TYR A 792 -33.76 -16.19 64.02
N PRO A 793 -32.67 -15.52 63.61
CA PRO A 793 -31.49 -16.00 62.88
C PRO A 793 -30.30 -16.49 63.72
N ALA A 794 -30.25 -16.21 65.01
CA ALA A 794 -29.10 -16.48 65.88
C ALA A 794 -29.31 -17.62 66.88
N GLY A 795 -30.55 -18.09 67.09
CA GLY A 795 -30.86 -19.20 68.00
C GLY A 795 -30.75 -18.80 69.47
N LEU A 796 -31.14 -17.55 69.78
CA LEU A 796 -31.09 -16.97 71.13
C LEU A 796 -32.07 -17.71 72.07
N LYS A 797 -31.72 -17.83 73.35
CA LYS A 797 -32.54 -18.56 74.34
C LYS A 797 -33.03 -17.69 75.48
N GLY A 798 -34.30 -17.88 75.86
CA GLY A 798 -34.90 -17.21 77.01
C GLY A 798 -34.79 -15.68 76.92
N GLU A 799 -34.17 -15.08 77.94
CA GLU A 799 -34.04 -13.63 78.07
C GLU A 799 -32.94 -13.01 77.19
N GLU A 800 -32.13 -13.81 76.49
CA GLU A 800 -31.22 -13.30 75.45
C GLU A 800 -31.99 -12.66 74.30
N ILE A 801 -33.23 -13.13 74.08
CA ILE A 801 -34.18 -12.57 73.14
C ILE A 801 -34.68 -11.24 73.70
N PRO A 802 -34.54 -10.13 72.94
CA PRO A 802 -35.04 -8.83 73.37
C PRO A 802 -36.52 -8.85 73.78
N LEU A 803 -36.87 -8.04 74.78
CA LEU A 803 -38.22 -8.07 75.37
C LEU A 803 -39.30 -7.72 74.33
N LEU A 804 -39.07 -6.73 73.48
CA LEU A 804 -40.09 -6.33 72.49
C LEU A 804 -40.20 -7.36 71.36
N SER A 805 -39.10 -8.02 70.97
CA SER A 805 -39.13 -9.21 70.09
C SER A 805 -40.01 -10.32 70.65
N ARG A 806 -39.89 -10.66 71.95
CA ARG A 806 -40.73 -11.69 72.59
C ARG A 806 -42.21 -11.31 72.59
N ILE A 807 -42.51 -10.04 72.85
CA ILE A 807 -43.87 -9.50 72.81
C ILE A 807 -44.44 -9.61 71.39
N ILE A 808 -43.72 -9.12 70.39
CA ILE A 808 -44.17 -9.14 68.98
C ILE A 808 -44.31 -10.55 68.45
N SER A 809 -43.44 -11.50 68.81
CA SER A 809 -43.56 -12.91 68.42
C SER A 809 -44.89 -13.54 68.83
N ILE A 810 -45.37 -13.24 70.05
CA ILE A 810 -46.68 -13.71 70.55
C ILE A 810 -47.82 -13.02 69.79
N VAL A 811 -47.73 -11.70 69.62
CA VAL A 811 -48.78 -10.91 68.98
C VAL A 811 -48.92 -11.29 67.50
N ASP A 812 -47.81 -11.41 66.76
CA ASP A 812 -47.78 -11.84 65.36
C ASP A 812 -48.32 -13.27 65.21
N ALA A 813 -47.89 -14.21 66.05
CA ALA A 813 -48.42 -15.58 65.98
C ALA A 813 -49.93 -15.65 66.24
N TYR A 814 -50.46 -14.85 67.17
CA TYR A 814 -51.89 -14.77 67.42
C TYR A 814 -52.65 -14.14 66.24
N ASP A 815 -52.13 -13.04 65.69
CA ASP A 815 -52.71 -12.33 64.56
C ASP A 815 -52.73 -13.20 63.29
N ALA A 816 -51.61 -13.88 63.03
CA ALA A 816 -51.44 -14.91 62.01
C ALA A 816 -52.50 -16.01 62.04
N MET A 817 -52.86 -16.50 63.24
CA MET A 817 -53.87 -17.54 63.43
C MET A 817 -55.30 -17.04 63.25
N GLN A 818 -55.53 -15.76 63.55
CA GLN A 818 -56.82 -15.07 63.42
C GLN A 818 -57.10 -14.59 61.98
N SER A 819 -56.10 -14.63 61.12
CA SER A 819 -56.18 -14.19 59.73
C SER A 819 -56.47 -15.32 58.74
N VAL A 820 -57.12 -15.00 57.62
CA VAL A 820 -57.35 -15.95 56.51
C VAL A 820 -56.08 -16.04 55.67
N ARG A 821 -55.43 -17.21 55.61
CA ARG A 821 -54.20 -17.43 54.81
C ARG A 821 -54.50 -18.29 53.57
N PRO A 822 -53.76 -18.15 52.45
CA PRO A 822 -54.02 -18.87 51.20
C PRO A 822 -54.07 -20.42 51.31
N TYR A 823 -53.52 -21.01 52.38
CA TYR A 823 -53.46 -22.46 52.62
C TYR A 823 -54.00 -22.91 53.99
N LYS A 824 -54.51 -22.00 54.83
CA LYS A 824 -55.07 -22.31 56.17
C LYS A 824 -56.25 -21.40 56.48
N GLY A 825 -57.38 -22.00 56.84
CA GLY A 825 -58.56 -21.25 57.31
C GLY A 825 -58.31 -20.56 58.66
N LYS A 826 -59.12 -19.56 58.97
CA LYS A 826 -59.08 -18.80 60.23
C LYS A 826 -59.37 -19.70 61.44
N LEU A 827 -58.52 -19.65 62.47
CA LEU A 827 -58.79 -20.28 63.77
C LEU A 827 -59.77 -19.42 64.59
N SER A 828 -60.57 -20.07 65.44
CA SER A 828 -61.37 -19.33 66.43
C SER A 828 -60.47 -18.72 67.49
N LYS A 829 -60.96 -17.68 68.18
CA LYS A 829 -60.23 -17.01 69.25
C LYS A 829 -59.78 -17.98 70.35
N GLU A 830 -60.63 -18.92 70.71
CA GLU A 830 -60.36 -19.93 71.73
C GLU A 830 -59.22 -20.86 71.30
N LYS A 831 -59.26 -21.36 70.06
CA LYS A 831 -58.23 -22.25 69.52
C LYS A 831 -56.88 -21.56 69.34
N ALA A 832 -56.88 -20.29 68.92
CA ALA A 832 -55.65 -19.50 68.83
C ALA A 832 -55.02 -19.29 70.21
N LEU A 833 -55.82 -18.99 71.24
CA LEU A 833 -55.32 -18.84 72.62
C LEU A 833 -54.83 -20.17 73.21
N GLU A 834 -55.46 -21.30 72.88
CA GLU A 834 -54.98 -22.64 73.25
C GLU A 834 -53.63 -22.95 72.60
N GLU A 835 -53.43 -22.58 71.33
CA GLU A 835 -52.17 -22.76 70.62
C GLU A 835 -51.05 -21.89 71.21
N ILE A 836 -51.32 -20.61 71.49
CA ILE A 836 -50.36 -19.73 72.20
C ILE A 836 -50.00 -20.33 73.56
N LYS A 837 -50.97 -20.83 74.32
CA LYS A 837 -50.74 -21.48 75.62
C LYS A 837 -49.89 -22.74 75.49
N ARG A 838 -50.07 -23.53 74.42
CA ARG A 838 -49.28 -24.73 74.13
C ARG A 838 -47.83 -24.40 73.80
N GLY A 839 -47.59 -23.27 73.12
CA GLY A 839 -46.26 -22.77 72.79
C GLY A 839 -45.50 -22.12 73.95
N ALA A 840 -46.11 -21.95 75.12
CA ALA A 840 -45.45 -21.37 76.30
C ALA A 840 -44.25 -22.21 76.76
N GLY A 841 -43.09 -21.58 76.92
CA GLY A 841 -41.83 -22.23 77.32
C GLY A 841 -41.09 -22.95 76.18
N THR A 842 -41.63 -22.97 74.96
CA THR A 842 -40.97 -23.49 73.75
C THR A 842 -40.81 -22.37 72.71
N GLN A 843 -41.89 -22.03 72.02
CA GLN A 843 -41.91 -20.92 71.07
C GLN A 843 -41.98 -19.56 71.79
N PHE A 844 -42.85 -19.45 72.79
CA PHE A 844 -43.17 -18.18 73.46
C PHE A 844 -42.65 -18.13 74.90
N ASP A 845 -42.35 -16.93 75.36
CA ASP A 845 -42.03 -16.67 76.77
C ASP A 845 -43.22 -17.08 77.66
N PRO A 846 -43.03 -17.98 78.64
CA PRO A 846 -44.13 -18.51 79.44
C PRO A 846 -44.79 -17.46 80.35
N HIS A 847 -44.03 -16.48 80.84
CA HIS A 847 -44.57 -15.42 81.68
C HIS A 847 -45.39 -14.42 80.85
N LEU A 848 -44.82 -13.99 79.72
CA LEU A 848 -45.51 -13.09 78.79
C LEU A 848 -46.78 -13.73 78.22
N THR A 849 -46.74 -15.05 77.94
CA THR A 849 -47.92 -15.79 77.49
C THR A 849 -49.06 -15.72 78.50
N GLU A 850 -48.80 -15.88 79.79
CA GLU A 850 -49.84 -15.79 80.83
C GLU A 850 -50.50 -14.39 80.85
N VAL A 851 -49.69 -13.34 80.73
CA VAL A 851 -50.16 -11.95 80.67
C VAL A 851 -50.97 -11.71 79.39
N PHE A 852 -50.49 -12.17 78.23
CA PHE A 852 -51.19 -12.03 76.95
C PHE A 852 -52.58 -12.68 76.97
N LEU A 853 -52.71 -13.87 77.57
CA LEU A 853 -53.99 -14.56 77.71
C LEU A 853 -55.00 -13.76 78.54
N LYS A 854 -54.56 -12.92 79.49
CA LYS A 854 -55.42 -12.01 80.26
C LYS A 854 -55.86 -10.82 79.41
N VAL A 855 -54.91 -10.20 78.71
CA VAL A 855 -55.16 -9.03 77.83
C VAL A 855 -56.19 -9.33 76.75
N VAL A 856 -56.14 -10.52 76.13
CA VAL A 856 -57.05 -10.89 75.04
C VAL A 856 -58.43 -11.38 75.53
N LYS A 857 -58.53 -11.84 76.79
CA LYS A 857 -59.81 -12.28 77.40
C LYS A 857 -60.65 -11.13 77.96
N THR A 858 -60.00 -10.00 78.24
CA THR A 858 -60.63 -8.73 78.63
C THR A 858 -61.15 -8.03 77.38
#